data_AF-A0A9P6IK55-F1
#
_entry.id   AF-A0A9P6IK55-F1
#
_cell.length_a   1.000
_cell.length_b   1.000
_cell.length_c   1.000
_cell.angle_alpha   90.00
_cell.angle_beta   90.00
_cell.angle_gamma   90.00
#
_symmetry.space_group_name_H-M   'P 1'
#
loop_
_entity.id
_entity.type
_entity.pdbx_description
1 polymer ?
#
loop_
_entity_poly.entity_id
_entity_poly.type
_entity_poly.pdbx_seq_one_letter_code
_entity_poly.pdbx_strand_id
1 'polypeptide(L)'
;MSNDSGKPPSQAFRDPSTLKVSNIQTVTDPKTGKPIILWRHVQAAFEKAKAIWNGDSFVSFMIDENLEEVTPLRIAYHPGDVLDVIMETISTGEAVNRPLTPFAGKEEDHDDRWNQIMTTLTIADNTNDQSLVVYTGNTLGNSPSSSSSMVIHNPLHNNSLDTIMSGQVISKQFMDQHLELLKDEMTKNKELQHQIFRLQEFQQDINQQLFRKQEEISQMQQQMQELQQHTSQELLKKQEEMQKLQDLQQYNIQQLLKMQELQQHTSQQLLQKQEEMLQMQQHNSQEMKQMQQHNSQELLKKQEEMQELQQQTRQEFLKKQDQMLQMQQRAHERLVNLHTSVQAVLTQTYELHEYPIPRLFIVLPKAVGLRGKFKSLLSEQFRLYFLCECGTHTMTEDSKIHHEIHLAKHEGYDLEQPTKFFERYGSYVLTLMHMIKYGVVVAGLVVPPLASLKIVEGLDSAQKHFEYITKNIAPLVNDAINFLQHIKSNNEEGTELATDTTEFDQLEALEGADLRQLESYLKISDQGRVLGNLYRIVTPEGHVKWVCFDHYKASYRESAIRQLRDIVEVNGGRFIEEKGRVEIKMSSNILAKQFYDAMIKARGVQELDITLEWDVTMDDLRALSKAATKANVIDLTIVGIHFKSPVRDVVNRGRRYDPILQLASNSRVQSLRLEGFDDFFSRISKSSLNSPPKLRVFSMDLKATVKDKVFKSLNRFLGHCSSLATLELSLDQEYPITMVASDILCKIHMIESLKVCRGELSISAGVSNGMIEAVDLELDDLNSNDLRIIKKDHLKRLTIFHTPLEADKLAELLRCTPVLSHLQLGYKDERRFSAPILGIELQDIIKMTAPETLS
;
A
#
# COMPACT_ATOMS: atom_id res chain seq x y z
N MET A 1 17.47 52.95 -45.49
CA MET A 1 17.85 51.88 -44.55
C MET A 1 18.45 52.56 -43.33
N SER A 2 17.87 52.33 -42.15
CA SER A 2 18.39 52.87 -40.89
C SER A 2 19.53 52.01 -40.37
N ASN A 3 20.65 52.65 -40.01
CA ASN A 3 21.70 51.99 -39.22
C ASN A 3 21.17 51.84 -37.79
N ASP A 4 20.44 50.76 -37.53
CA ASP A 4 20.07 50.42 -36.15
C ASP A 4 21.34 50.04 -35.37
N SER A 5 21.32 50.34 -34.07
CA SER A 5 22.47 50.28 -33.18
C SER A 5 23.09 48.88 -33.12
N GLY A 6 24.42 48.80 -33.21
CA GLY A 6 25.21 47.55 -33.18
C GLY A 6 25.25 46.88 -31.80
N LYS A 7 24.08 46.62 -31.20
CA LYS A 7 23.94 45.78 -30.02
C LYS A 7 24.02 44.31 -30.45
N PRO A 8 24.72 43.43 -29.70
CA PRO A 8 24.64 41.99 -29.95
C PRO A 8 23.20 41.51 -29.75
N PRO A 9 22.71 40.53 -30.55
CA PRO A 9 21.37 39.98 -30.37
C PRO A 9 21.23 39.29 -29.00
N SER A 10 20.01 39.22 -28.47
CA SER A 10 19.72 38.66 -27.16
C SER A 10 18.71 37.51 -27.24
N GLN A 11 18.94 36.47 -26.47
CA GLN A 11 17.99 35.36 -26.28
C GLN A 11 17.04 35.67 -25.11
N ALA A 12 15.75 35.41 -25.31
CA ALA A 12 14.77 35.41 -24.24
C ALA A 12 14.77 34.07 -23.51
N PHE A 13 14.85 34.11 -22.18
CA PHE A 13 14.71 32.97 -21.27
C PHE A 13 13.56 33.22 -20.31
N ARG A 14 12.82 32.17 -19.93
CA ARG A 14 11.70 32.24 -18.99
C ARG A 14 11.88 31.24 -17.86
N ASP A 15 11.63 31.66 -16.63
CA ASP A 15 11.36 30.73 -15.53
C ASP A 15 9.88 30.31 -15.60
N PRO A 16 9.55 29.03 -15.81
CA PRO A 16 8.17 28.57 -15.94
C PRO A 16 7.37 28.65 -14.62
N SER A 17 8.03 28.79 -13.47
CA SER A 17 7.37 28.89 -12.16
C SER A 17 6.95 30.33 -11.82
N THR A 18 7.78 31.33 -12.12
CA THR A 18 7.45 32.76 -11.90
C THR A 18 6.95 33.49 -13.14
N LEU A 19 7.05 32.87 -14.32
CA LEU A 19 6.83 33.46 -15.64
C LEU A 19 7.74 34.68 -15.97
N LYS A 20 8.77 34.92 -15.15
CA LYS A 20 9.75 36.00 -15.36
C LYS A 20 10.57 35.72 -16.61
N VAL A 21 10.55 36.67 -17.55
CA VAL A 21 11.38 36.63 -18.77
C VAL A 21 12.63 37.51 -18.58
N SER A 22 13.81 36.95 -18.85
CA SER A 22 15.10 37.65 -18.85
C SER A 22 15.73 37.57 -20.24
N ASN A 23 16.17 38.71 -20.77
CA ASN A 23 16.89 38.76 -22.06
C ASN A 23 18.41 38.75 -21.81
N ILE A 24 19.09 37.72 -22.32
CA ILE A 24 20.54 37.52 -22.15
C ILE A 24 21.24 37.82 -23.47
N GLN A 25 22.26 38.67 -23.45
CA GLN A 25 23.04 38.99 -24.65
C GLN A 25 23.85 37.77 -25.13
N THR A 26 23.84 37.55 -26.44
CA THR A 26 24.74 36.59 -27.08
C THR A 26 26.18 37.08 -27.07
N VAL A 27 27.10 36.13 -27.11
CA VAL A 27 28.52 36.31 -27.39
C VAL A 27 28.80 35.68 -28.75
N THR A 28 29.78 36.17 -29.51
CA THR A 28 30.24 35.47 -30.72
C THR A 28 31.21 34.36 -30.31
N ASP A 29 30.95 33.13 -30.75
CA ASP A 29 31.87 32.00 -30.55
C ASP A 29 33.17 32.24 -31.36
N PRO A 30 34.36 32.20 -30.73
CA PRO A 30 35.61 32.56 -31.39
C PRO A 30 36.14 31.49 -32.36
N LYS A 31 35.64 30.24 -32.30
CA LYS A 31 35.97 29.20 -33.29
C LYS A 31 35.04 29.25 -34.51
N THR A 32 33.74 29.47 -34.29
CA THR A 32 32.71 29.28 -35.34
C THR A 32 32.11 30.57 -35.89
N GLY A 33 32.35 31.72 -35.25
CA GLY A 33 31.75 33.01 -35.62
C GLY A 33 30.25 33.13 -35.36
N LYS A 34 29.61 32.10 -34.78
CA LYS A 34 28.16 32.06 -34.53
C LYS A 34 27.80 32.71 -33.19
N PRO A 35 26.61 33.33 -33.06
CA PRO A 35 26.10 33.77 -31.76
C PRO A 35 25.78 32.56 -30.87
N ILE A 36 26.19 32.67 -29.60
CA ILE A 36 26.03 31.66 -28.54
C ILE A 36 25.56 32.33 -27.24
N ILE A 37 24.96 31.56 -26.34
CA ILE A 37 24.74 31.99 -24.95
C ILE A 37 25.67 31.17 -24.05
N LEU A 38 26.41 31.85 -23.17
CA LEU A 38 27.24 31.18 -22.16
C LEU A 38 26.36 30.76 -20.97
N TRP A 39 26.47 29.49 -20.54
CA TRP A 39 25.64 28.91 -19.49
C TRP A 39 25.70 29.70 -18.17
N ARG A 40 26.91 30.17 -17.81
CA ARG A 40 27.13 31.05 -16.64
C ARG A 40 26.30 32.34 -16.67
N HIS A 41 25.93 32.87 -17.85
CA HIS A 41 25.05 34.04 -17.94
C HIS A 41 23.59 33.67 -17.68
N VAL A 42 23.17 32.45 -18.04
CA VAL A 42 21.84 31.91 -17.68
C VAL A 42 21.77 31.70 -16.17
N GLN A 43 22.77 31.05 -15.57
CA GLN A 43 22.85 30.85 -14.12
C GLN A 43 22.93 32.16 -13.32
N ALA A 44 23.49 33.23 -13.90
CA ALA A 44 23.50 34.57 -13.29
C ALA A 44 22.14 35.31 -13.39
N ALA A 45 21.32 35.00 -14.40
CA ALA A 45 19.96 35.54 -14.54
C ALA A 45 18.89 34.69 -13.80
N PHE A 46 19.19 33.41 -13.59
CA PHE A 46 18.35 32.38 -12.99
C PHE A 46 19.21 31.54 -12.03
N GLU A 47 19.31 31.97 -10.78
CA GLU A 47 20.08 31.29 -9.73
C GLU A 47 19.56 29.85 -9.56
N LYS A 48 20.45 28.85 -9.67
CA LYS A 48 20.12 27.40 -9.70
C LYS A 48 19.42 26.91 -10.97
N ALA A 49 19.59 27.58 -12.11
CA ALA A 49 19.35 26.99 -13.42
C ALA A 49 20.17 25.70 -13.59
N LYS A 50 19.48 24.62 -13.98
CA LYS A 50 20.03 23.26 -14.13
C LYS A 50 19.91 22.71 -15.55
N ALA A 51 18.87 23.09 -16.29
CA ALA A 51 18.64 22.70 -17.68
C ALA A 51 17.81 23.76 -18.44
N ILE A 52 17.74 23.64 -19.77
CA ILE A 52 16.92 24.49 -20.64
C ILE A 52 16.08 23.65 -21.60
N TRP A 53 14.86 24.09 -21.85
CA TRP A 53 13.93 23.52 -22.84
C TRP A 53 13.53 24.58 -23.88
N ASN A 54 13.31 24.15 -25.12
CA ASN A 54 12.67 24.91 -26.18
C ASN A 54 11.38 24.19 -26.59
N GLY A 55 10.24 24.65 -26.05
CA GLY A 55 8.98 23.92 -26.16
C GLY A 55 9.11 22.51 -25.56
N ASP A 56 8.84 21.49 -26.38
CA ASP A 56 8.86 20.08 -25.96
C ASP A 56 10.26 19.41 -26.10
N SER A 57 11.33 20.17 -26.38
CA SER A 57 12.69 19.66 -26.62
C SER A 57 13.73 20.22 -25.64
N PHE A 58 14.62 19.37 -25.14
CA PHE A 58 15.77 19.76 -24.33
C PHE A 58 16.83 20.49 -25.19
N VAL A 59 17.40 21.58 -24.67
CA VAL A 59 18.48 22.33 -25.33
C VAL A 59 19.82 21.87 -24.75
N SER A 60 20.48 20.96 -25.46
CA SER A 60 21.82 20.47 -25.10
C SER A 60 22.88 21.56 -25.11
N PHE A 61 23.91 21.39 -24.29
CA PHE A 61 25.16 22.14 -24.46
C PHE A 61 25.79 21.84 -25.82
N MET A 62 26.58 22.79 -26.32
CA MET A 62 27.39 22.57 -27.51
C MET A 62 28.47 21.54 -27.20
N ILE A 63 28.69 20.65 -28.17
CA ILE A 63 29.67 19.58 -28.15
C ILE A 63 30.67 19.86 -29.28
N ASP A 64 31.96 19.53 -29.11
CA ASP A 64 32.97 19.68 -30.17
C ASP A 64 33.25 18.38 -30.96
N GLU A 65 34.26 18.45 -31.83
CA GLU A 65 34.67 17.39 -32.75
C GLU A 65 35.12 16.10 -32.04
N ASN A 66 35.44 16.15 -30.74
CA ASN A 66 35.82 14.98 -29.93
C ASN A 66 34.63 14.35 -29.19
N LEU A 67 33.41 14.87 -29.38
CA LEU A 67 32.20 14.55 -28.61
C LEU A 67 32.21 15.01 -27.14
N GLU A 68 33.06 15.98 -26.77
CA GLU A 68 33.10 16.58 -25.42
C GLU A 68 32.31 17.91 -25.34
N GLU A 69 31.74 18.22 -24.16
CA GLU A 69 31.01 19.49 -23.94
C GLU A 69 31.96 20.69 -23.94
N VAL A 70 31.70 21.69 -24.80
CA VAL A 70 32.68 22.75 -25.04
C VAL A 70 32.77 23.73 -23.87
N THR A 71 33.84 23.62 -23.11
CA THR A 71 34.16 24.53 -22.00
C THR A 71 34.59 25.93 -22.52
N PRO A 72 34.14 27.05 -21.90
CA PRO A 72 33.07 27.12 -20.90
C PRO A 72 31.70 26.81 -21.51
N LEU A 73 30.89 26.05 -20.76
CA LEU A 73 29.58 25.55 -21.18
C LEU A 73 28.73 26.63 -21.85
N ARG A 74 28.17 26.28 -23.00
CA ARG A 74 27.42 27.18 -23.87
C ARG A 74 26.40 26.43 -24.70
N ILE A 75 25.39 27.17 -25.15
CA ILE A 75 24.29 26.71 -25.98
C ILE A 75 24.19 27.55 -27.24
N ALA A 76 23.58 26.99 -28.28
CA ALA A 76 23.28 27.71 -29.51
C ALA A 76 22.30 28.88 -29.26
N TYR A 77 22.35 29.88 -30.13
CA TYR A 77 21.34 30.94 -30.16
C TYR A 77 20.11 30.49 -30.98
N HIS A 78 18.92 30.68 -30.40
CA HIS A 78 17.61 30.32 -30.94
C HIS A 78 16.80 31.61 -31.23
N PRO A 79 17.04 32.28 -32.38
CA PRO A 79 16.47 33.60 -32.68
C PRO A 79 14.94 33.57 -32.76
N GLY A 80 14.29 34.29 -31.83
CA GLY A 80 12.83 34.43 -31.76
C GLY A 80 12.15 33.55 -30.70
N ASP A 81 12.84 32.51 -30.22
CA ASP A 81 12.30 31.59 -29.22
C ASP A 81 12.42 32.16 -27.79
N VAL A 82 11.53 31.70 -26.91
CA VAL A 82 11.61 31.93 -25.45
C VAL A 82 11.91 30.61 -24.78
N LEU A 83 13.13 30.45 -24.29
CA LEU A 83 13.64 29.19 -23.75
C LEU A 83 13.26 29.05 -22.26
N ASP A 84 12.63 27.94 -21.88
CA ASP A 84 12.23 27.68 -20.49
C ASP A 84 13.41 27.12 -19.68
N VAL A 85 13.69 27.73 -18.53
CA VAL A 85 14.80 27.39 -17.63
C VAL A 85 14.29 26.49 -16.52
N ILE A 86 14.84 25.29 -16.40
CA ILE A 86 14.53 24.35 -15.32
C ILE A 86 15.42 24.69 -14.13
N MET A 87 14.78 25.09 -13.04
CA MET A 87 15.40 25.45 -11.77
C MET A 87 15.56 24.21 -10.88
N GLU A 88 16.63 24.13 -10.11
CA GLU A 88 16.76 23.08 -9.09
C GLU A 88 15.80 23.36 -7.93
N THR A 89 14.75 22.54 -7.82
CA THR A 89 13.82 22.56 -6.70
C THR A 89 14.55 22.17 -5.43
N ILE A 90 14.77 23.13 -4.53
CA ILE A 90 15.26 22.87 -3.18
C ILE A 90 14.18 22.05 -2.46
N SER A 91 14.43 20.75 -2.28
CA SER A 91 13.62 19.92 -1.39
C SER A 91 13.80 20.45 0.03
N THR A 92 12.83 21.20 0.52
CA THR A 92 12.79 21.73 1.89
C THR A 92 12.51 20.61 2.88
N GLY A 93 13.51 19.78 3.13
CA GLY A 93 13.47 18.76 4.18
C GLY A 93 13.31 19.41 5.54
N GLU A 94 12.35 18.94 6.33
CA GLU A 94 12.05 19.49 7.66
C GLU A 94 13.21 19.22 8.62
N ALA A 95 13.84 20.30 9.11
CA ALA A 95 14.99 20.22 9.99
C ALA A 95 14.56 19.87 11.43
N VAL A 96 14.53 18.59 11.76
CA VAL A 96 14.43 18.13 13.16
C VAL A 96 15.75 18.44 13.88
N ASN A 97 15.68 19.33 14.89
CA ASN A 97 16.84 19.78 15.67
C ASN A 97 17.58 18.62 16.35
N ARG A 98 18.91 18.54 16.18
CA ARG A 98 19.88 18.06 17.19
C ARG A 98 21.21 18.81 17.06
N PRO A 99 21.95 19.03 18.17
CA PRO A 99 23.04 20.01 18.22
C PRO A 99 24.39 19.48 17.71
N LEU A 100 25.26 20.43 17.35
CA LEU A 100 26.63 20.19 16.88
C LEU A 100 27.57 19.70 17.99
N THR A 101 28.44 18.74 17.65
CA THR A 101 29.77 18.57 18.27
C THR A 101 30.81 18.45 17.16
N PRO A 102 31.91 19.23 17.16
CA PRO A 102 32.91 19.20 16.10
C PRO A 102 34.01 18.19 16.40
N PHE A 103 34.38 17.36 15.42
CA PHE A 103 35.67 16.66 15.39
C PHE A 103 36.22 16.60 13.97
N ALA A 104 37.54 16.69 13.85
CA ALA A 104 38.26 16.74 12.58
C ALA A 104 39.10 15.48 12.37
N GLY A 105 39.18 15.05 11.11
CA GLY A 105 39.94 13.91 10.60
C GLY A 105 39.49 13.70 9.16
N LYS A 106 40.21 14.26 8.18
CA LYS A 106 41.37 13.67 7.51
C LYS A 106 40.97 12.51 6.58
N GLU A 107 41.25 12.72 5.30
CA GLU A 107 41.36 11.66 4.29
C GLU A 107 42.54 10.75 4.63
N GLU A 108 42.41 9.44 4.35
CA GLU A 108 43.51 8.56 3.93
C GLU A 108 42.90 7.31 3.27
N ASP A 109 43.59 6.76 2.26
CA ASP A 109 43.16 5.57 1.54
C ASP A 109 43.17 4.31 2.43
N HIS A 110 42.28 3.35 2.14
CA HIS A 110 42.76 1.97 2.01
C HIS A 110 41.83 1.08 1.18
N ASP A 111 42.38 0.56 0.08
CA ASP A 111 41.85 -0.61 -0.62
C ASP A 111 42.40 -1.91 0.02
N ASP A 112 42.08 -3.08 -0.55
CA ASP A 112 42.65 -4.40 -0.20
C ASP A 112 42.43 -4.93 1.24
N ARG A 113 41.41 -5.81 1.39
CA ARG A 113 41.67 -7.17 1.90
C ARG A 113 40.53 -8.17 1.67
N TRP A 114 40.65 -8.98 0.63
CA TRP A 114 39.94 -10.26 0.50
C TRP A 114 40.84 -11.44 0.88
N ASN A 115 40.24 -12.48 1.47
CA ASN A 115 40.80 -13.80 1.77
C ASN A 115 41.92 -13.89 2.84
N GLN A 116 41.65 -14.60 3.94
CA GLN A 116 42.20 -15.96 4.12
C GLN A 116 41.59 -16.77 5.30
N ILE A 117 41.36 -18.06 5.02
CA ILE A 117 41.48 -19.24 5.91
C ILE A 117 40.49 -19.43 7.08
N MET A 118 39.42 -20.18 6.78
CA MET A 118 39.18 -21.60 7.19
C MET A 118 39.47 -22.12 8.62
N THR A 119 38.59 -23.07 9.02
CA THR A 119 38.72 -24.11 10.07
C THR A 119 38.58 -23.71 11.55
N THR A 120 37.44 -24.06 12.15
CA THR A 120 37.35 -25.13 13.19
C THR A 120 35.87 -25.43 13.45
N LEU A 121 35.47 -26.70 13.32
CA LEU A 121 34.18 -27.21 13.81
C LEU A 121 34.45 -28.51 14.57
N THR A 122 34.04 -28.56 15.83
CA THR A 122 34.19 -29.74 16.70
C THR A 122 32.90 -29.89 17.49
N ILE A 123 32.26 -31.05 17.40
CA ILE A 123 30.93 -31.28 17.96
C ILE A 123 31.05 -32.14 19.23
N ALA A 124 30.72 -31.52 20.36
CA ALA A 124 30.36 -32.12 21.65
C ALA A 124 29.56 -31.04 22.43
N ASP A 125 28.68 -31.34 23.38
CA ASP A 125 28.44 -32.62 24.06
C ASP A 125 26.94 -32.81 24.41
N ASN A 126 26.62 -33.86 25.18
CA ASN A 126 25.30 -34.47 25.34
C ASN A 126 24.40 -33.86 26.44
N THR A 127 23.12 -34.21 26.36
CA THR A 127 22.08 -33.90 27.36
C THR A 127 21.87 -35.04 28.38
N ASN A 128 21.78 -34.66 29.65
CA ASN A 128 20.95 -35.24 30.74
C ASN A 128 20.86 -36.76 31.00
N ASP A 129 21.27 -37.11 32.24
CA ASP A 129 20.41 -37.67 33.31
C ASP A 129 19.89 -39.13 33.23
N GLN A 130 20.29 -39.97 34.21
CA GLN A 130 19.37 -40.51 35.24
C GLN A 130 19.98 -41.49 36.28
N SER A 131 19.78 -41.16 37.57
CA SER A 131 19.36 -42.06 38.67
C SER A 131 20.33 -43.01 39.45
N LEU A 132 19.90 -43.27 40.70
CA LEU A 132 20.06 -44.47 41.56
C LEU A 132 21.34 -44.77 42.43
N VAL A 133 21.11 -44.68 43.76
CA VAL A 133 21.28 -45.76 44.78
C VAL A 133 22.66 -46.05 45.49
N VAL A 134 22.68 -45.70 46.81
CA VAL A 134 23.07 -46.54 48.00
C VAL A 134 24.44 -46.44 48.76
N TYR A 135 24.29 -46.42 50.11
CA TYR A 135 25.13 -46.90 51.25
C TYR A 135 26.06 -46.01 52.15
N THR A 136 25.79 -46.13 53.47
CA THR A 136 26.64 -46.11 54.70
C THR A 136 27.55 -44.93 55.13
N GLY A 137 27.43 -44.54 56.41
CA GLY A 137 28.56 -44.68 57.37
C GLY A 137 28.76 -43.64 58.50
N ASN A 138 28.52 -44.04 59.76
CA ASN A 138 29.30 -43.75 61.00
C ASN A 138 29.45 -42.28 61.55
N THR A 139 29.70 -41.96 62.84
CA THR A 139 29.61 -42.64 64.18
C THR A 139 29.83 -41.64 65.36
N LEU A 140 29.16 -41.83 66.52
CA LEU A 140 29.40 -41.23 67.87
C LEU A 140 29.41 -39.67 67.97
N GLY A 141 29.25 -38.98 69.11
CA GLY A 141 29.05 -39.28 70.56
C GLY A 141 29.18 -37.97 71.38
N ASN A 142 28.89 -37.78 72.68
CA ASN A 142 28.37 -38.59 73.80
C ASN A 142 27.73 -37.61 74.86
N SER A 143 27.72 -37.92 76.17
CA SER A 143 27.21 -37.11 77.34
C SER A 143 27.96 -37.58 78.63
N PRO A 144 27.50 -37.53 79.93
CA PRO A 144 26.29 -36.97 80.60
C PRO A 144 26.46 -36.34 82.04
N SER A 145 25.36 -35.82 82.65
CA SER A 145 24.91 -35.98 84.10
C SER A 145 25.81 -35.64 85.34
N SER A 146 25.38 -35.55 86.62
CA SER A 146 24.13 -35.14 87.34
C SER A 146 24.22 -35.25 88.90
N SER A 147 23.47 -34.40 89.66
CA SER A 147 22.68 -34.67 90.93
C SER A 147 23.23 -35.23 92.28
N SER A 148 22.68 -34.73 93.41
CA SER A 148 22.36 -35.39 94.74
C SER A 148 23.50 -35.74 95.77
N SER A 149 23.33 -35.95 97.10
CA SER A 149 22.31 -35.61 98.17
C SER A 149 22.77 -36.05 99.63
N MET A 150 22.18 -35.53 100.75
CA MET A 150 22.16 -36.02 102.19
C MET A 150 23.45 -35.98 103.12
N VAL A 151 23.46 -36.15 104.49
CA VAL A 151 22.61 -35.74 105.68
C VAL A 151 23.23 -36.15 107.10
N ILE A 152 22.84 -35.52 108.25
CA ILE A 152 22.83 -36.04 109.70
C ILE A 152 24.16 -35.96 110.57
N HIS A 153 24.31 -35.99 111.95
CA HIS A 153 23.47 -36.01 113.20
C HIS A 153 24.22 -35.79 114.60
N ASN A 154 23.72 -34.94 115.56
CA ASN A 154 23.74 -35.01 117.08
C ASN A 154 25.06 -35.10 117.94
N PRO A 155 25.11 -35.20 119.33
CA PRO A 155 24.15 -35.04 120.50
C PRO A 155 24.68 -34.41 121.89
N LEU A 156 23.86 -34.34 123.00
CA LEU A 156 24.14 -34.65 124.49
C LEU A 156 23.80 -33.69 125.74
N HIS A 157 23.03 -34.24 126.75
CA HIS A 157 23.02 -34.27 128.28
C HIS A 157 23.03 -33.13 129.38
N ASN A 158 22.23 -33.26 130.51
CA ASN A 158 22.62 -33.30 131.98
C ASN A 158 21.50 -33.42 133.12
N ASN A 159 21.83 -33.56 134.45
CA ASN A 159 20.99 -33.92 135.68
C ASN A 159 21.42 -33.27 137.08
N SER A 160 20.80 -33.56 138.29
CA SER A 160 21.20 -33.04 139.68
C SER A 160 20.65 -33.74 141.02
N LEU A 161 21.22 -33.40 142.25
CA LEU A 161 20.87 -33.64 143.74
C LEU A 161 21.32 -34.96 144.51
N ASP A 162 21.39 -35.20 145.87
CA ASP A 162 21.13 -34.52 147.23
C ASP A 162 21.86 -35.19 148.50
N THR A 163 21.76 -34.75 149.81
CA THR A 163 22.47 -35.28 151.09
C THR A 163 22.02 -34.71 152.52
N ILE A 164 22.20 -35.35 153.76
CA ILE A 164 22.30 -34.68 155.17
C ILE A 164 22.49 -35.51 156.53
N MET A 165 22.92 -34.87 157.69
CA MET A 165 22.64 -35.06 159.22
C MET A 165 23.79 -34.46 160.18
N SER A 166 23.90 -34.34 161.57
CA SER A 166 23.13 -34.08 162.88
C SER A 166 24.08 -34.17 164.17
N GLY A 167 23.99 -33.74 165.48
CA GLY A 167 23.22 -32.81 166.41
C GLY A 167 23.32 -33.11 167.99
N GLN A 168 23.55 -32.15 168.96
CA GLN A 168 23.68 -32.31 170.50
C GLN A 168 23.66 -30.94 171.35
N VAL A 169 23.78 -30.65 172.72
CA VAL A 169 23.57 -31.14 174.18
C VAL A 169 24.32 -30.14 175.20
N ILE A 170 24.14 -29.75 176.54
CA ILE A 170 23.28 -29.83 177.80
C ILE A 170 23.65 -28.71 178.91
N SER A 171 22.91 -28.45 180.05
CA SER A 171 23.34 -27.99 181.48
C SER A 171 22.45 -26.93 182.30
N LYS A 172 22.47 -26.84 183.68
CA LYS A 172 21.88 -25.77 184.63
C LYS A 172 22.03 -25.95 186.22
N GLN A 173 22.11 -24.88 187.08
CA GLN A 173 21.81 -24.83 188.59
C GLN A 173 21.57 -23.37 189.20
N PHE A 174 21.14 -23.11 190.49
CA PHE A 174 20.69 -21.73 190.98
C PHE A 174 20.45 -21.32 192.51
N MET A 175 20.54 -19.99 192.78
CA MET A 175 19.87 -19.07 193.78
C MET A 175 20.38 -18.64 195.21
N ASP A 176 20.19 -19.36 196.32
CA ASP A 176 20.22 -18.74 197.69
C ASP A 176 21.59 -18.40 198.35
N GLN A 177 22.69 -18.34 197.59
CA GLN A 177 24.01 -17.88 198.10
C GLN A 177 24.15 -16.34 198.09
N HIS A 178 23.02 -15.62 197.97
CA HIS A 178 22.92 -14.37 197.22
C HIS A 178 23.35 -13.07 197.95
N LEU A 179 23.83 -13.16 199.20
CA LEU A 179 24.27 -11.99 199.97
C LEU A 179 25.75 -12.01 200.36
N GLU A 180 26.34 -13.19 200.56
CA GLU A 180 27.81 -13.36 200.55
C GLU A 180 28.37 -12.97 199.17
N LEU A 181 27.60 -13.29 198.12
CA LEU A 181 27.74 -12.82 196.75
C LEU A 181 27.99 -11.31 196.67
N LEU A 182 27.32 -10.48 197.49
CA LEU A 182 27.28 -9.02 197.29
C LEU A 182 28.59 -8.30 197.69
N LYS A 183 29.45 -8.92 198.50
CA LYS A 183 30.83 -8.44 198.75
C LYS A 183 31.80 -8.97 197.70
N ASP A 184 31.64 -10.21 197.29
CA ASP A 184 32.46 -10.84 196.25
C ASP A 184 32.20 -10.20 194.87
N GLU A 185 30.97 -9.73 194.63
CA GLU A 185 30.54 -8.97 193.45
C GLU A 185 31.31 -7.67 193.26
N MET A 186 31.64 -6.91 194.32
CA MET A 186 32.44 -5.68 194.13
C MET A 186 33.88 -5.97 193.70
N THR A 187 34.46 -7.09 194.16
CA THR A 187 35.78 -7.55 193.68
C THR A 187 35.70 -8.03 192.24
N LYS A 188 34.68 -8.84 191.93
CA LYS A 188 34.37 -9.33 190.57
C LYS A 188 34.02 -8.21 189.58
N ASN A 189 33.46 -7.09 190.02
CA ASN A 189 33.11 -5.97 189.13
C ASN A 189 34.37 -5.31 188.52
N LYS A 190 35.47 -5.23 189.28
CA LYS A 190 36.77 -4.81 188.75
C LYS A 190 37.36 -5.83 187.77
N GLU A 191 37.23 -7.12 188.05
CA GLU A 191 37.65 -8.20 187.14
C GLU A 191 36.84 -8.15 185.83
N LEU A 192 35.52 -7.92 185.92
CA LEU A 192 34.59 -7.86 184.80
C LEU A 192 34.87 -6.67 183.88
N GLN A 193 35.17 -5.48 184.43
CA GLN A 193 35.67 -4.33 183.65
C GLN A 193 36.93 -4.70 182.84
N HIS A 194 37.83 -5.50 183.41
CA HIS A 194 39.07 -5.94 182.76
C HIS A 194 38.89 -7.15 181.80
N GLN A 195 37.71 -7.78 181.80
CA GLN A 195 37.28 -8.75 180.78
C GLN A 195 36.55 -8.08 179.62
N ILE A 196 35.70 -7.07 179.90
CA ILE A 196 35.00 -6.29 178.87
C ILE A 196 36.00 -5.60 177.92
N PHE A 197 37.09 -5.04 178.46
CA PHE A 197 38.15 -4.43 177.63
C PHE A 197 38.78 -5.43 176.65
N ARG A 198 39.15 -6.62 177.13
CA ARG A 198 39.75 -7.69 176.30
C ARG A 198 38.79 -8.26 175.26
N LEU A 199 37.48 -8.28 175.53
CA LEU A 199 36.45 -8.67 174.56
C LEU A 199 36.31 -7.62 173.42
N GLN A 200 36.49 -6.33 173.72
CA GLN A 200 36.45 -5.28 172.70
C GLN A 200 37.65 -5.34 171.75
N GLU A 201 38.86 -5.59 172.26
CA GLU A 201 40.06 -5.81 171.41
C GLU A 201 39.88 -7.03 170.48
N PHE A 202 39.39 -8.15 171.01
CA PHE A 202 39.16 -9.37 170.22
C PHE A 202 38.11 -9.18 169.11
N GLN A 203 37.02 -8.45 169.39
CA GLN A 203 36.01 -8.10 168.39
C GLN A 203 36.59 -7.21 167.27
N GLN A 204 37.56 -6.36 167.59
CA GLN A 204 38.18 -5.44 166.64
C GLN A 204 39.16 -6.15 165.68
N ASP A 205 39.90 -7.16 166.12
CA ASP A 205 40.77 -7.96 165.25
C ASP A 205 39.99 -8.82 164.26
N ILE A 206 38.90 -9.48 164.70
CA ILE A 206 38.00 -10.24 163.82
C ILE A 206 37.46 -9.36 162.68
N ASN A 207 37.08 -8.11 162.99
CA ASN A 207 36.58 -7.17 161.99
C ASN A 207 37.68 -6.75 160.99
N GLN A 208 38.95 -6.65 161.41
CA GLN A 208 40.06 -6.41 160.47
C GLN A 208 40.33 -7.60 159.55
N GLN A 209 40.23 -8.83 160.03
CA GLN A 209 40.43 -10.03 159.21
C GLN A 209 39.33 -10.18 158.15
N LEU A 210 38.07 -9.90 158.51
CA LEU A 210 36.94 -9.84 157.57
C LEU A 210 37.14 -8.77 156.48
N PHE A 211 37.59 -7.56 156.84
CA PHE A 211 37.78 -6.48 155.88
C PHE A 211 38.80 -6.84 154.78
N ARG A 212 39.94 -7.43 155.16
CA ARG A 212 40.97 -7.88 154.20
C ARG A 212 40.45 -8.94 153.23
N LYS A 213 39.58 -9.85 153.69
CA LYS A 213 38.94 -10.86 152.83
C LYS A 213 37.86 -10.28 151.90
N GLN A 214 37.15 -9.25 152.33
CA GLN A 214 36.22 -8.51 151.48
C GLN A 214 36.96 -7.80 150.32
N GLU A 215 38.15 -7.28 150.59
CA GLU A 215 38.99 -6.56 149.62
C GLU A 215 39.58 -7.49 148.54
N GLU A 216 40.11 -8.66 148.93
CA GLU A 216 40.57 -9.70 147.99
C GLU A 216 39.47 -10.11 146.99
N ILE A 217 38.24 -10.34 147.49
CA ILE A 217 37.08 -10.73 146.65
C ILE A 217 36.70 -9.61 145.69
N SER A 218 36.76 -8.36 146.14
CA SER A 218 36.39 -7.18 145.34
C SER A 218 37.36 -6.96 144.17
N GLN A 219 38.67 -7.11 144.40
CA GLN A 219 39.68 -7.00 143.34
C GLN A 219 39.54 -8.10 142.28
N MET A 220 39.25 -9.33 142.71
CA MET A 220 39.02 -10.46 141.79
C MET A 220 37.75 -10.28 140.94
N GLN A 221 36.68 -9.69 141.51
CA GLN A 221 35.46 -9.37 140.76
C GLN A 221 35.71 -8.26 139.73
N GLN A 222 36.48 -7.22 140.07
CA GLN A 222 36.79 -6.13 139.13
C GLN A 222 37.57 -6.64 137.90
N GLN A 223 38.63 -7.43 138.09
CA GLN A 223 39.41 -8.00 136.98
C GLN A 223 38.54 -8.87 136.04
N MET A 224 37.60 -9.63 136.60
CA MET A 224 36.67 -10.46 135.82
C MET A 224 35.72 -9.58 134.97
N GLN A 225 35.30 -8.44 135.49
CA GLN A 225 34.39 -7.52 134.81
C GLN A 225 35.09 -6.72 133.70
N GLU A 226 36.35 -6.29 133.91
CA GLU A 226 37.18 -5.64 132.90
C GLU A 226 37.45 -6.57 131.70
N LEU A 227 37.75 -7.85 131.95
CA LEU A 227 37.95 -8.86 130.89
C LEU A 227 36.69 -9.10 130.05
N GLN A 228 35.51 -9.12 130.68
CA GLN A 228 34.22 -9.22 129.98
C GLN A 228 33.94 -7.99 129.11
N GLN A 229 34.21 -6.78 129.61
CA GLN A 229 34.01 -5.55 128.85
C GLN A 229 34.91 -5.46 127.61
N HIS A 230 36.21 -5.78 127.75
CA HIS A 230 37.14 -5.84 126.61
C HIS A 230 36.67 -6.82 125.54
N THR A 231 36.29 -8.03 125.95
CA THR A 231 35.84 -9.09 125.04
C THR A 231 34.55 -8.70 124.30
N SER A 232 33.62 -8.02 124.98
CA SER A 232 32.37 -7.57 124.37
C SER A 232 32.56 -6.43 123.35
N GLN A 233 33.46 -5.48 123.63
CA GLN A 233 33.77 -4.39 122.69
C GLN A 233 34.47 -4.89 121.42
N GLU A 234 35.40 -5.85 121.55
CA GLU A 234 36.08 -6.44 120.38
C GLU A 234 35.11 -7.23 119.49
N LEU A 235 34.10 -7.88 120.08
CA LEU A 235 33.07 -8.61 119.35
C LEU A 235 32.17 -7.65 118.55
N LEU A 236 31.72 -6.55 119.18
CA LEU A 236 30.88 -5.53 118.53
C LEU A 236 31.58 -4.92 117.31
N LYS A 237 32.87 -4.58 117.44
CA LYS A 237 33.67 -4.02 116.36
C LYS A 237 33.78 -4.97 115.16
N LYS A 238 34.02 -6.26 115.41
CA LYS A 238 34.06 -7.28 114.35
C LYS A 238 32.69 -7.48 113.68
N GLN A 239 31.59 -7.32 114.42
CA GLN A 239 30.24 -7.38 113.87
C GLN A 239 29.95 -6.19 112.94
N GLU A 240 30.37 -4.97 113.31
CA GLU A 240 30.28 -3.80 112.43
C GLU A 240 31.14 -3.92 111.16
N GLU A 241 32.37 -4.44 111.29
CA GLU A 241 33.27 -4.66 110.15
C GLU A 241 32.70 -5.73 109.19
N MET A 242 32.08 -6.78 109.74
CA MET A 242 31.39 -7.81 108.96
C MET A 242 30.16 -7.26 108.20
N GLN A 243 29.33 -6.45 108.84
CA GLN A 243 28.16 -5.82 108.19
C GLN A 243 28.60 -4.90 107.04
N LYS A 244 29.62 -4.07 107.25
CA LYS A 244 30.17 -3.18 106.21
C LYS A 244 30.75 -3.97 105.02
N LEU A 245 31.31 -5.16 105.27
CA LEU A 245 31.76 -6.07 104.21
C LEU A 245 30.59 -6.67 103.41
N GLN A 246 29.51 -7.06 104.10
CA GLN A 246 28.31 -7.63 103.50
C GLN A 246 27.57 -6.61 102.62
N ASP A 247 27.39 -5.38 103.09
CA ASP A 247 26.77 -4.29 102.33
C ASP A 247 27.56 -3.96 101.06
N LEU A 248 28.89 -3.93 101.16
CA LEU A 248 29.81 -3.71 100.03
C LEU A 248 29.74 -4.87 99.01
N GLN A 249 29.67 -6.12 99.48
CA GLN A 249 29.50 -7.29 98.62
C GLN A 249 28.15 -7.24 97.88
N GLN A 250 27.08 -6.84 98.55
CA GLN A 250 25.74 -6.73 97.97
C GLN A 250 25.65 -5.61 96.92
N TYR A 251 26.32 -4.47 97.16
CA TYR A 251 26.49 -3.40 96.17
C TYR A 251 27.26 -3.88 94.92
N ASN A 252 28.37 -4.59 95.10
CA ASN A 252 29.16 -5.13 93.99
C ASN A 252 28.38 -6.15 93.15
N ILE A 253 27.52 -6.96 93.77
CA ILE A 253 26.62 -7.88 93.07
C ILE A 253 25.60 -7.12 92.21
N GLN A 254 25.01 -6.03 92.71
CA GLN A 254 24.10 -5.21 91.90
C GLN A 254 24.79 -4.55 90.70
N GLN A 255 26.03 -4.08 90.86
CA GLN A 255 26.80 -3.51 89.75
C GLN A 255 27.17 -4.58 88.71
N LEU A 256 27.53 -5.79 89.14
CA LEU A 256 27.81 -6.91 88.24
C LEU A 256 26.57 -7.34 87.45
N LEU A 257 25.39 -7.41 88.09
CA LEU A 257 24.13 -7.72 87.42
C LEU A 257 23.76 -6.67 86.38
N LYS A 258 23.84 -5.37 86.70
CA LYS A 258 23.60 -4.30 85.72
C LYS A 258 24.59 -4.32 84.55
N MET A 259 25.84 -4.67 84.80
CA MET A 259 26.86 -4.85 83.77
C MET A 259 26.51 -6.04 82.84
N GLN A 260 26.02 -7.14 83.42
CA GLN A 260 25.57 -8.33 82.69
C GLN A 260 24.30 -8.06 81.87
N GLU A 261 23.32 -7.34 82.41
CA GLU A 261 22.11 -6.88 81.69
C GLU A 261 22.49 -6.00 80.49
N LEU A 262 23.37 -5.01 80.70
CA LEU A 262 23.86 -4.13 79.64
C LEU A 262 24.65 -4.91 78.57
N GLN A 263 25.45 -5.90 78.96
CA GLN A 263 26.18 -6.78 78.05
C GLN A 263 25.24 -7.68 77.24
N GLN A 264 24.20 -8.24 77.87
CA GLN A 264 23.17 -9.04 77.18
C GLN A 264 22.38 -8.20 76.18
N HIS A 265 21.92 -7.02 76.58
CA HIS A 265 21.23 -6.08 75.69
C HIS A 265 22.11 -5.63 74.52
N THR A 266 23.39 -5.34 74.77
CA THR A 266 24.36 -4.98 73.71
C THR A 266 24.59 -6.15 72.75
N SER A 267 24.67 -7.38 73.27
CA SER A 267 24.82 -8.59 72.44
C SER A 267 23.58 -8.87 71.59
N GLN A 268 22.38 -8.69 72.15
CA GLN A 268 21.11 -8.78 71.41
C GLN A 268 21.01 -7.72 70.30
N GLN A 269 21.39 -6.47 70.57
CA GLN A 269 21.45 -5.43 69.54
C GLN A 269 22.49 -5.71 68.46
N LEU A 270 23.60 -6.38 68.80
CA LEU A 270 24.62 -6.78 67.82
C LEU A 270 24.12 -7.92 66.93
N LEU A 271 23.46 -8.93 67.52
CA LEU A 271 22.81 -10.03 66.80
C LEU A 271 21.71 -9.51 65.87
N GLN A 272 20.81 -8.64 66.36
CA GLN A 272 19.76 -8.04 65.54
C GLN A 272 20.36 -7.28 64.34
N LYS A 273 21.40 -6.47 64.56
CA LYS A 273 22.09 -5.76 63.46
C LYS A 273 22.82 -6.70 62.50
N GLN A 274 23.29 -7.85 62.97
CA GLN A 274 23.89 -8.88 62.12
C GLN A 274 22.84 -9.60 61.28
N GLU A 275 21.66 -9.85 61.84
CA GLU A 275 20.50 -10.39 61.10
C GLU A 275 19.95 -9.37 60.08
N GLU A 276 19.80 -8.10 60.45
CA GLU A 276 19.42 -7.00 59.55
C GLU A 276 20.43 -6.86 58.39
N MET A 277 21.74 -6.94 58.69
CA MET A 277 22.80 -6.93 57.67
C MET A 277 22.75 -8.15 56.75
N LEU A 278 22.48 -9.35 57.29
CA LEU A 278 22.36 -10.58 56.51
C LEU A 278 21.10 -10.57 55.63
N GLN A 279 19.97 -10.09 56.15
CA GLN A 279 18.74 -9.89 55.39
C GLN A 279 18.93 -8.86 54.27
N MET A 280 19.61 -7.75 54.54
CA MET A 280 19.98 -6.75 53.53
C MET A 280 20.92 -7.37 52.47
N GLN A 281 21.91 -8.18 52.85
CA GLN A 281 22.78 -8.87 51.91
C GLN A 281 22.02 -9.89 51.04
N GLN A 282 21.06 -10.63 51.62
CA GLN A 282 20.19 -11.55 50.89
C GLN A 282 19.26 -10.80 49.93
N HIS A 283 18.68 -9.67 50.37
CA HIS A 283 17.83 -8.81 49.54
C HIS A 283 18.61 -8.24 48.35
N ASN A 284 19.77 -7.63 48.59
CA ASN A 284 20.66 -7.12 47.53
C ASN A 284 21.11 -8.25 46.57
N SER A 285 21.29 -9.48 47.06
CA SER A 285 21.60 -10.64 46.21
C SER A 285 20.39 -11.11 45.37
N GLN A 286 19.16 -10.99 45.90
CA GLN A 286 17.94 -11.25 45.15
C GLN A 286 17.67 -10.17 44.10
N GLU A 287 17.82 -8.89 44.44
CA GLU A 287 17.71 -7.78 43.48
C GLU A 287 18.76 -7.92 42.37
N MET A 288 20.02 -8.24 42.70
CA MET A 288 21.07 -8.47 41.70
C MET A 288 20.73 -9.64 40.77
N LYS A 289 20.13 -10.73 41.29
CA LYS A 289 19.65 -11.85 40.47
C LYS A 289 18.46 -11.46 39.59
N GLN A 290 17.51 -10.69 40.11
CA GLN A 290 16.36 -10.19 39.33
C GLN A 290 16.82 -9.24 38.23
N MET A 291 17.77 -8.34 38.52
CA MET A 291 18.39 -7.45 37.55
C MET A 291 19.18 -8.23 36.48
N GLN A 292 19.92 -9.28 36.87
CA GLN A 292 20.62 -10.15 35.91
C GLN A 292 19.65 -10.95 35.04
N GLN A 293 18.53 -11.44 35.60
CA GLN A 293 17.47 -12.11 34.85
C GLN A 293 16.78 -11.14 33.88
N HIS A 294 16.42 -9.93 34.33
CA HIS A 294 15.85 -8.88 33.49
C HIS A 294 16.78 -8.52 32.33
N ASN A 295 18.06 -8.25 32.61
CA ASN A 295 19.04 -7.89 31.57
C ASN A 295 19.29 -9.04 30.59
N SER A 296 19.19 -10.30 31.05
CA SER A 296 19.25 -11.48 30.17
C SER A 296 18.01 -11.60 29.28
N GLN A 297 16.81 -11.32 29.79
CA GLN A 297 15.56 -11.30 29.02
C GLN A 297 15.55 -10.15 28.01
N GLU A 298 16.03 -8.97 28.39
CA GLU A 298 16.16 -7.81 27.50
C GLU A 298 17.18 -8.08 26.37
N LEU A 299 18.30 -8.76 26.67
CA LEU A 299 19.29 -9.16 25.68
C LEU A 299 18.72 -10.19 24.69
N LEU A 300 17.99 -11.21 25.17
CA LEU A 300 17.30 -12.18 24.32
C LEU A 300 16.27 -11.50 23.41
N LYS A 301 15.42 -10.61 23.95
CA LYS A 301 14.44 -9.85 23.17
C LYS A 301 15.11 -8.99 22.09
N LYS A 302 16.23 -8.32 22.40
CA LYS A 302 17.03 -7.57 21.42
C LYS A 302 17.68 -8.47 20.35
N GLN A 303 18.01 -9.70 20.69
CA GLN A 303 18.52 -10.70 19.74
C GLN A 303 17.41 -11.20 18.81
N GLU A 304 16.19 -11.40 19.32
CA GLU A 304 15.00 -11.75 18.52
C GLU A 304 14.61 -10.60 17.57
N GLU A 305 14.52 -9.37 18.07
CA GLU A 305 14.27 -8.16 17.27
C GLU A 305 15.31 -7.98 16.14
N MET A 306 16.59 -8.25 16.43
CA MET A 306 17.66 -8.20 15.43
C MET A 306 17.53 -9.30 14.37
N GLN A 307 17.14 -10.52 14.77
CA GLN A 307 16.87 -11.61 13.82
C GLN A 307 15.64 -11.34 12.95
N GLU A 308 14.58 -10.76 13.51
CA GLU A 308 13.40 -10.38 12.72
C GLU A 308 13.76 -9.29 11.70
N LEU A 309 14.47 -8.23 12.11
CA LEU A 309 14.94 -7.18 11.20
C LEU A 309 15.86 -7.74 10.09
N GLN A 310 16.72 -8.72 10.41
CA GLN A 310 17.55 -9.40 9.42
C GLN A 310 16.71 -10.24 8.44
N GLN A 311 15.65 -10.90 8.90
CA GLN A 311 14.71 -11.63 8.05
C GLN A 311 13.91 -10.69 7.15
N GLN A 312 13.36 -9.60 7.69
CA GLN A 312 12.65 -8.57 6.91
C GLN A 312 13.56 -7.97 5.82
N THR A 313 14.80 -7.61 6.17
CA THR A 313 15.81 -7.09 5.22
C THR A 313 16.10 -8.11 4.11
N ARG A 314 16.21 -9.41 4.45
CA ARG A 314 16.42 -10.49 3.48
C ARG A 314 15.20 -10.71 2.57
N GLN A 315 13.98 -10.61 3.09
CA GLN A 315 12.76 -10.68 2.29
C GLN A 315 12.64 -9.48 1.32
N GLU A 316 12.95 -8.26 1.77
CA GLU A 316 13.03 -7.10 0.89
C GLU A 316 14.08 -7.27 -0.21
N PHE A 317 15.27 -7.79 0.13
CA PHE A 317 16.32 -8.04 -0.86
C PHE A 317 15.86 -9.03 -1.94
N LEU A 318 15.28 -10.16 -1.53
CA LEU A 318 14.74 -11.16 -2.48
C LEU A 318 13.61 -10.57 -3.35
N LYS A 319 12.72 -9.75 -2.77
CA LYS A 319 11.66 -9.05 -3.52
C LYS A 319 12.24 -8.05 -4.53
N LYS A 320 13.29 -7.31 -4.18
CA LYS A 320 13.99 -6.39 -5.09
C LYS A 320 14.75 -7.16 -6.19
N GLN A 321 15.31 -8.32 -5.87
CA GLN A 321 15.98 -9.21 -6.84
C GLN A 321 15.00 -9.79 -7.86
N ASP A 322 13.83 -10.28 -7.42
CA ASP A 322 12.77 -10.75 -8.32
C ASP A 322 12.24 -9.62 -9.21
N GLN A 323 11.97 -8.44 -8.66
CA GLN A 323 11.58 -7.25 -9.44
C GLN A 323 12.64 -6.86 -10.48
N MET A 324 13.93 -7.00 -10.16
CA MET A 324 15.03 -6.76 -11.10
C MET A 324 15.07 -7.80 -12.23
N LEU A 325 14.86 -9.09 -11.92
CA LEU A 325 14.79 -10.16 -12.91
C LEU A 325 13.59 -9.99 -13.85
N GLN A 326 12.39 -9.68 -13.31
CA GLN A 326 11.22 -9.35 -14.12
C GLN A 326 11.45 -8.12 -15.02
N MET A 327 12.16 -7.11 -14.52
CA MET A 327 12.51 -5.92 -15.32
C MET A 327 13.50 -6.27 -16.45
N GLN A 328 14.49 -7.12 -16.18
CA GLN A 328 15.45 -7.60 -17.17
C GLN A 328 14.79 -8.45 -18.26
N GLN A 329 13.86 -9.34 -17.90
CA GLN A 329 13.08 -10.13 -18.85
C GLN A 329 12.25 -9.23 -19.78
N ARG A 330 11.46 -8.30 -19.23
CA ARG A 330 10.67 -7.33 -20.00
C ARG A 330 11.55 -6.42 -20.88
N ALA A 331 12.77 -6.10 -20.45
CA ALA A 331 13.73 -5.35 -21.26
C ALA A 331 14.25 -6.19 -22.44
N HIS A 332 14.53 -7.48 -22.23
CA HIS A 332 14.97 -8.40 -23.28
C HIS A 332 13.86 -8.66 -24.32
N GLU A 333 12.63 -8.92 -23.88
CA GLU A 333 11.44 -9.05 -24.76
C GLU A 333 11.25 -7.80 -25.63
N ARG A 334 11.38 -6.61 -25.03
CA ARG A 334 11.33 -5.33 -25.77
C ARG A 334 12.46 -5.20 -26.78
N LEU A 335 13.68 -5.63 -26.46
CA LEU A 335 14.81 -5.62 -27.38
C LEU A 335 14.62 -6.58 -28.57
N VAL A 336 14.07 -7.78 -28.33
CA VAL A 336 13.72 -8.73 -29.41
C VAL A 336 12.64 -8.12 -30.32
N ASN A 337 11.58 -7.57 -29.75
CA ASN A 337 10.51 -6.92 -30.52
C ASN A 337 11.00 -5.69 -31.31
N LEU A 338 11.92 -4.90 -30.74
CA LEU A 338 12.57 -3.79 -31.42
C LEU A 338 13.49 -4.28 -32.56
N HIS A 339 14.27 -5.34 -32.37
CA HIS A 339 15.10 -5.93 -33.41
C HIS A 339 14.25 -6.40 -34.61
N THR A 340 13.20 -7.18 -34.35
CA THR A 340 12.24 -7.63 -35.38
C THR A 340 11.59 -6.44 -36.10
N SER A 341 11.21 -5.38 -35.36
CA SER A 341 10.65 -4.16 -35.94
C SER A 341 11.64 -3.41 -36.84
N VAL A 342 12.91 -3.30 -36.42
CA VAL A 342 13.97 -2.66 -37.22
C VAL A 342 14.26 -3.47 -38.48
N GLN A 343 14.34 -4.80 -38.37
CA GLN A 343 14.52 -5.69 -39.52
C GLN A 343 13.35 -5.56 -40.51
N ALA A 344 12.10 -5.55 -40.02
CA ALA A 344 10.92 -5.33 -40.84
C ALA A 344 10.93 -3.95 -41.55
N VAL A 345 11.35 -2.88 -40.87
CA VAL A 345 11.49 -1.54 -41.48
C VAL A 345 12.59 -1.50 -42.54
N LEU A 346 13.70 -2.22 -42.36
CA LEU A 346 14.76 -2.34 -43.37
C LEU A 346 14.28 -3.10 -44.60
N THR A 347 13.65 -4.27 -44.42
CA THR A 347 13.00 -5.04 -45.49
C THR A 347 11.98 -4.18 -46.23
N GLN A 348 11.08 -3.52 -45.51
CA GLN A 348 10.06 -2.63 -46.06
C GLN A 348 10.68 -1.50 -46.90
N THR A 349 11.75 -0.87 -46.42
CA THR A 349 12.40 0.24 -47.13
C THR A 349 12.99 -0.22 -48.45
N TYR A 350 13.65 -1.37 -48.48
CA TYR A 350 14.19 -1.97 -49.70
C TYR A 350 13.04 -2.39 -50.66
N GLU A 351 12.07 -3.16 -50.16
CA GLU A 351 10.98 -3.69 -50.99
C GLU A 351 10.03 -2.61 -51.53
N LEU A 352 9.83 -1.49 -50.83
CA LEU A 352 9.02 -0.37 -51.33
C LEU A 352 9.64 0.33 -52.54
N HIS A 353 10.97 0.25 -52.70
CA HIS A 353 11.71 0.78 -53.85
C HIS A 353 11.85 -0.25 -54.97
N GLU A 354 12.08 -1.53 -54.64
CA GLU A 354 12.19 -2.59 -55.66
C GLU A 354 10.85 -3.00 -56.27
N TYR A 355 9.75 -2.94 -55.54
CA TYR A 355 8.43 -3.42 -56.00
C TYR A 355 7.39 -2.29 -56.15
N PRO A 356 7.58 -1.37 -57.12
CA PRO A 356 6.66 -0.25 -57.38
C PRO A 356 5.35 -0.67 -58.05
N ILE A 357 5.26 -1.90 -58.56
CA ILE A 357 4.09 -2.51 -59.20
C ILE A 357 3.84 -3.94 -58.65
N PRO A 358 2.66 -4.55 -58.84
CA PRO A 358 2.40 -5.93 -58.44
C PRO A 358 3.29 -6.93 -59.17
N ARG A 359 3.77 -7.95 -58.46
CA ARG A 359 4.70 -8.96 -59.01
C ARG A 359 3.95 -10.03 -59.78
N LEU A 360 2.80 -10.46 -59.26
CA LEU A 360 1.99 -11.55 -59.83
C LEU A 360 1.00 -11.04 -60.90
N PHE A 361 1.07 -11.59 -62.11
CA PHE A 361 0.16 -11.28 -63.22
C PHE A 361 -0.01 -12.44 -64.20
N ILE A 362 -1.12 -12.43 -64.93
CA ILE A 362 -1.38 -13.32 -66.07
C ILE A 362 -1.71 -12.51 -67.33
N VAL A 363 -1.52 -13.09 -68.50
CA VAL A 363 -1.85 -12.45 -69.79
C VAL A 363 -2.81 -13.33 -70.59
N LEU A 364 -4.01 -12.81 -70.84
CA LEU A 364 -5.06 -13.51 -71.57
C LEU A 364 -5.26 -12.87 -72.96
N PRO A 365 -5.57 -13.65 -74.01
CA PRO A 365 -6.03 -13.10 -75.28
C PRO A 365 -7.35 -12.34 -75.09
N LYS A 366 -7.48 -11.19 -75.73
CA LYS A 366 -8.66 -10.32 -75.63
C LYS A 366 -9.82 -10.92 -76.41
N ALA A 367 -10.97 -11.06 -75.76
CA ALA A 367 -12.13 -11.76 -76.32
C ALA A 367 -12.60 -11.14 -77.66
N VAL A 368 -12.27 -11.82 -78.78
CA VAL A 368 -12.64 -11.37 -80.13
C VAL A 368 -14.14 -11.59 -80.35
N GLY A 369 -14.93 -10.53 -80.18
CA GLY A 369 -16.37 -10.54 -80.45
C GLY A 369 -16.67 -11.02 -81.88
N LEU A 370 -17.81 -11.69 -82.09
CA LEU A 370 -18.10 -12.53 -83.27
C LEU A 370 -17.73 -11.94 -84.65
N ARG A 371 -17.86 -10.61 -84.84
CA ARG A 371 -17.50 -9.91 -86.10
C ARG A 371 -15.99 -9.86 -86.40
N GLY A 372 -15.12 -10.08 -85.42
CA GLY A 372 -13.67 -9.91 -85.56
C GLY A 372 -12.90 -11.14 -86.09
N LYS A 373 -13.48 -12.34 -86.00
CA LYS A 373 -12.77 -13.62 -86.23
C LYS A 373 -12.05 -13.76 -87.59
N PHE A 374 -12.47 -13.01 -88.62
CA PHE A 374 -11.87 -13.05 -89.96
C PHE A 374 -10.73 -12.04 -90.17
N LYS A 375 -10.34 -11.23 -89.16
CA LYS A 375 -9.23 -10.28 -89.26
C LYS A 375 -8.20 -10.36 -88.12
N SER A 376 -8.43 -11.18 -87.09
CA SER A 376 -7.62 -11.16 -85.85
C SER A 376 -6.35 -12.02 -85.87
N LEU A 377 -6.15 -12.91 -86.85
CA LEU A 377 -4.99 -13.82 -86.94
C LEU A 377 -3.62 -13.13 -87.11
N LEU A 378 -3.58 -11.82 -87.32
CA LEU A 378 -2.36 -11.00 -87.42
C LEU A 378 -2.40 -9.79 -86.47
N SER A 379 -3.27 -9.82 -85.45
CA SER A 379 -3.48 -8.71 -84.52
C SER A 379 -4.04 -9.25 -83.19
N GLU A 380 -3.31 -10.21 -82.62
CA GLU A 380 -3.61 -10.81 -81.33
C GLU A 380 -3.42 -9.77 -80.22
N GLN A 381 -4.52 -9.11 -79.84
CA GLN A 381 -4.51 -8.21 -78.70
C GLN A 381 -4.49 -9.05 -77.42
N PHE A 382 -3.41 -8.93 -76.67
CA PHE A 382 -3.26 -9.55 -75.36
C PHE A 382 -3.49 -8.51 -74.26
N ARG A 383 -4.00 -8.98 -73.12
CA ARG A 383 -4.34 -8.14 -71.98
C ARG A 383 -3.80 -8.74 -70.69
N LEU A 384 -3.02 -7.95 -69.94
CA LEU A 384 -2.40 -8.33 -68.68
C LEU A 384 -3.34 -8.02 -67.50
N TYR A 385 -3.47 -8.99 -66.59
CA TYR A 385 -4.25 -8.86 -65.37
C TYR A 385 -3.37 -9.19 -64.16
N PHE A 386 -3.21 -8.22 -63.25
CA PHE A 386 -2.55 -8.45 -61.97
C PHE A 386 -3.41 -9.31 -61.03
N LEU A 387 -2.73 -10.09 -60.19
CA LEU A 387 -3.32 -10.96 -59.17
C LEU A 387 -3.14 -10.36 -57.77
N CYS A 388 -4.06 -10.69 -56.88
CA CYS A 388 -3.95 -10.40 -55.46
C CYS A 388 -2.95 -11.37 -54.81
N GLU A 389 -1.86 -10.83 -54.26
CA GLU A 389 -0.77 -11.55 -53.59
C GLU A 389 -1.15 -12.02 -52.17
N CYS A 390 -2.43 -12.23 -51.87
CA CYS A 390 -2.87 -12.70 -50.56
C CYS A 390 -2.61 -14.20 -50.39
N GLY A 391 -2.03 -14.54 -49.25
CA GLY A 391 -1.80 -15.91 -48.78
C GLY A 391 -1.86 -16.00 -47.26
N THR A 392 -1.39 -17.10 -46.69
CA THR A 392 -1.24 -17.31 -45.23
C THR A 392 -0.53 -16.15 -44.52
N HIS A 393 0.51 -15.57 -45.13
CA HIS A 393 1.24 -14.39 -44.64
C HIS A 393 0.45 -13.06 -44.65
N THR A 394 -0.75 -13.06 -45.24
CA THR A 394 -1.73 -11.95 -45.14
C THR A 394 -2.96 -12.33 -44.31
N MET A 395 -3.08 -13.62 -43.96
CA MET A 395 -4.17 -14.18 -43.19
C MET A 395 -3.99 -13.82 -41.72
N THR A 396 -5.12 -13.69 -41.04
CA THR A 396 -5.21 -13.38 -39.62
C THR A 396 -6.25 -14.30 -38.99
N GLU A 397 -6.14 -14.51 -37.67
CA GLU A 397 -6.85 -15.57 -36.95
C GLU A 397 -8.38 -15.47 -37.08
N ASP A 398 -8.92 -14.25 -37.17
CA ASP A 398 -10.34 -13.94 -37.30
C ASP A 398 -10.81 -13.67 -38.76
N SER A 399 -9.95 -13.82 -39.76
CA SER A 399 -10.31 -13.43 -41.14
C SER A 399 -11.37 -14.34 -41.76
N LYS A 400 -12.48 -13.72 -42.16
CA LYS A 400 -13.61 -14.38 -42.85
C LYS A 400 -13.49 -14.33 -44.38
N ILE A 401 -12.38 -13.81 -44.92
CA ILE A 401 -12.11 -13.73 -46.35
C ILE A 401 -11.10 -14.81 -46.71
N HIS A 402 -11.29 -15.53 -47.81
CA HIS A 402 -10.30 -16.49 -48.31
C HIS A 402 -8.97 -15.79 -48.63
N HIS A 403 -7.86 -16.27 -48.06
CA HIS A 403 -6.50 -15.77 -48.33
C HIS A 403 -5.78 -16.69 -49.32
N GLU A 404 -6.29 -16.70 -50.55
CA GLU A 404 -5.78 -17.49 -51.68
C GLU A 404 -5.52 -16.55 -52.87
N ILE A 405 -4.46 -16.78 -53.64
CA ILE A 405 -4.09 -15.92 -54.77
C ILE A 405 -5.22 -15.94 -55.80
N HIS A 406 -5.73 -14.75 -56.18
CA HIS A 406 -6.91 -14.61 -57.04
C HIS A 406 -6.85 -13.38 -57.95
N LEU A 407 -7.70 -13.34 -58.98
CA LEU A 407 -7.79 -12.22 -59.92
C LEU A 407 -8.40 -10.97 -59.26
N ALA A 408 -7.70 -9.84 -59.29
CA ALA A 408 -8.21 -8.59 -58.74
C ALA A 408 -9.34 -8.00 -59.61
N LYS A 409 -10.21 -7.19 -59.00
CA LYS A 409 -11.38 -6.58 -59.64
C LYS A 409 -10.97 -5.36 -60.49
N HIS A 410 -10.45 -5.61 -61.68
CA HIS A 410 -10.10 -4.59 -62.70
C HIS A 410 -10.30 -5.12 -64.13
N GLU A 411 -10.27 -4.22 -65.12
CA GLU A 411 -10.53 -4.60 -66.53
C GLU A 411 -9.35 -5.27 -67.24
N GLY A 412 -8.11 -5.15 -66.73
CA GLY A 412 -6.87 -5.58 -67.37
C GLY A 412 -6.29 -4.56 -68.37
N TYR A 413 -4.96 -4.58 -68.51
CA TYR A 413 -4.17 -3.64 -69.30
C TYR A 413 -3.84 -4.19 -70.69
N ASP A 414 -4.22 -3.49 -71.75
CA ASP A 414 -3.82 -3.88 -73.12
C ASP A 414 -2.29 -3.78 -73.28
N LEU A 415 -1.66 -4.81 -73.85
CA LEU A 415 -0.21 -4.82 -74.12
C LEU A 415 0.12 -4.10 -75.44
N GLU A 416 1.06 -3.16 -75.41
CA GLU A 416 1.44 -2.39 -76.61
C GLU A 416 2.44 -3.12 -77.52
N GLN A 417 3.28 -4.00 -76.97
CA GLN A 417 4.28 -4.77 -77.73
C GLN A 417 4.28 -6.26 -77.30
N PRO A 418 3.22 -7.04 -77.61
CA PRO A 418 3.05 -8.40 -77.09
C PRO A 418 4.21 -9.35 -77.40
N THR A 419 4.78 -9.32 -78.61
CA THR A 419 5.89 -10.21 -79.01
C THR A 419 7.11 -10.04 -78.10
N LYS A 420 7.61 -8.81 -77.94
CA LYS A 420 8.73 -8.49 -77.05
C LYS A 420 8.42 -8.73 -75.57
N PHE A 421 7.16 -8.59 -75.18
CA PHE A 421 6.71 -8.93 -73.84
C PHE A 421 6.84 -10.45 -73.61
N PHE A 422 6.43 -11.29 -74.57
CA PHE A 422 6.55 -12.75 -74.45
C PHE A 422 7.98 -13.26 -74.66
N GLU A 423 8.80 -12.58 -75.47
CA GLU A 423 10.26 -12.84 -75.56
C GLU A 423 10.95 -12.70 -74.19
N ARG A 424 10.50 -11.77 -73.33
CA ARG A 424 11.09 -11.51 -72.00
C ARG A 424 10.39 -12.24 -70.84
N TYR A 425 9.06 -12.30 -70.85
CA TYR A 425 8.26 -12.80 -69.72
C TYR A 425 7.42 -14.05 -70.07
N GLY A 426 7.54 -14.61 -71.28
CA GLY A 426 6.69 -15.70 -71.75
C GLY A 426 6.82 -16.98 -70.93
N SER A 427 8.03 -17.31 -70.47
CA SER A 427 8.30 -18.43 -69.54
C SER A 427 7.58 -18.22 -68.19
N TYR A 428 7.79 -17.06 -67.56
CA TYR A 428 7.16 -16.67 -66.31
C TYR A 428 5.62 -16.74 -66.39
N VAL A 429 5.03 -16.17 -67.43
CA VAL A 429 3.57 -16.18 -67.66
C VAL A 429 3.07 -17.59 -67.93
N LEU A 430 3.80 -18.42 -68.68
CA LEU A 430 3.42 -19.82 -68.94
C LEU A 430 3.39 -20.64 -67.64
N THR A 431 4.40 -20.50 -66.78
CA THR A 431 4.43 -21.20 -65.49
C THR A 431 3.31 -20.72 -64.56
N LEU A 432 3.06 -19.41 -64.45
CA LEU A 432 1.91 -18.92 -63.68
C LEU A 432 0.56 -19.41 -64.24
N MET A 433 0.41 -19.49 -65.55
CA MET A 433 -0.79 -20.06 -66.18
C MET A 433 -0.96 -21.55 -65.89
N HIS A 434 0.14 -22.33 -65.86
CA HIS A 434 0.09 -23.72 -65.41
C HIS A 434 -0.27 -23.84 -63.92
N MET A 435 0.33 -23.02 -63.05
CA MET A 435 0.01 -22.99 -61.61
C MET A 435 -1.47 -22.69 -61.37
N ILE A 436 -2.03 -21.71 -62.10
CA ILE A 436 -3.44 -21.33 -62.04
C ILE A 436 -4.35 -22.39 -62.66
N LYS A 437 -3.96 -23.03 -63.77
CA LYS A 437 -4.77 -24.05 -64.43
C LYS A 437 -4.92 -25.31 -63.57
N TYR A 438 -3.80 -25.82 -63.03
CA TYR A 438 -3.76 -27.12 -62.35
C TYR A 438 -3.85 -27.04 -60.82
N GLY A 439 -3.51 -25.88 -60.23
CA GLY A 439 -3.40 -25.69 -58.79
C GLY A 439 -2.07 -26.24 -58.26
N VAL A 440 -1.30 -25.41 -57.56
CA VAL A 440 0.03 -25.79 -57.04
C VAL A 440 0.27 -25.12 -55.69
N VAL A 441 0.95 -25.82 -54.78
CA VAL A 441 1.46 -25.26 -53.51
C VAL A 441 2.97 -25.10 -53.64
N VAL A 442 3.47 -23.86 -53.62
CA VAL A 442 4.91 -23.54 -53.73
C VAL A 442 5.29 -22.60 -52.59
N ALA A 443 6.32 -22.96 -51.80
CA ALA A 443 6.84 -22.14 -50.70
C ALA A 443 5.76 -21.59 -49.73
N GLY A 444 4.69 -22.36 -49.47
CA GLY A 444 3.55 -21.96 -48.63
C GLY A 444 2.52 -21.05 -49.30
N LEU A 445 2.73 -20.63 -50.55
CA LEU A 445 1.71 -20.03 -51.40
C LEU A 445 0.84 -21.15 -52.00
N VAL A 446 -0.45 -21.13 -51.68
CA VAL A 446 -1.45 -21.97 -52.34
C VAL A 446 -2.02 -21.19 -53.52
N VAL A 447 -1.75 -21.65 -54.74
CA VAL A 447 -2.50 -21.23 -55.93
C VAL A 447 -3.62 -22.26 -56.14
N PRO A 448 -4.89 -21.92 -55.87
CA PRO A 448 -6.00 -22.82 -56.13
C PRO A 448 -6.16 -23.05 -57.65
N PRO A 449 -6.56 -24.25 -58.11
CA PRO A 449 -6.84 -24.49 -59.52
C PRO A 449 -7.97 -23.59 -60.04
N LEU A 450 -8.00 -23.35 -61.34
CA LEU A 450 -8.96 -22.44 -61.98
C LEU A 450 -10.43 -22.86 -61.76
N ALA A 451 -10.67 -24.16 -61.53
CA ALA A 451 -11.97 -24.72 -61.16
C ALA A 451 -12.36 -24.50 -59.67
N SER A 452 -11.56 -23.75 -58.89
CA SER A 452 -11.85 -23.31 -57.53
C SER A 452 -11.47 -21.84 -57.24
N LEU A 453 -10.93 -21.11 -58.22
CA LEU A 453 -10.55 -19.69 -58.12
C LEU A 453 -11.77 -18.78 -57.90
N LYS A 454 -12.11 -18.54 -56.63
CA LYS A 454 -13.16 -17.58 -56.23
C LYS A 454 -12.69 -16.14 -56.45
N ILE A 455 -13.33 -15.39 -57.35
CA ILE A 455 -13.20 -13.93 -57.37
C ILE A 455 -14.11 -13.36 -56.27
N VAL A 456 -13.55 -12.47 -55.43
CA VAL A 456 -14.08 -12.10 -54.10
C VAL A 456 -15.57 -11.74 -54.11
N GLU A 457 -16.37 -12.52 -53.40
CA GLU A 457 -17.83 -12.49 -53.43
C GLU A 457 -18.46 -11.37 -52.59
N GLY A 458 -19.58 -10.85 -53.09
CA GLY A 458 -20.69 -10.35 -52.26
C GLY A 458 -21.80 -11.42 -52.28
N LEU A 459 -22.39 -11.71 -51.12
CA LEU A 459 -22.85 -13.07 -50.75
C LEU A 459 -23.84 -13.79 -51.68
N ASP A 460 -24.62 -13.08 -52.50
CA ASP A 460 -25.64 -13.69 -53.39
C ASP A 460 -25.24 -13.74 -54.88
N SER A 461 -24.12 -13.12 -55.28
CA SER A 461 -23.70 -13.06 -56.70
C SER A 461 -22.77 -14.21 -57.12
N ALA A 462 -22.36 -15.06 -56.18
CA ALA A 462 -21.37 -16.12 -56.30
C ALA A 462 -21.55 -17.00 -57.56
N GLN A 463 -22.65 -17.76 -57.63
CA GLN A 463 -22.82 -18.86 -58.58
C GLN A 463 -22.81 -18.40 -60.04
N LYS A 464 -23.48 -17.27 -60.36
CA LYS A 464 -23.49 -16.68 -61.71
C LYS A 464 -22.12 -16.15 -62.13
N HIS A 465 -21.31 -15.69 -61.17
CA HIS A 465 -19.95 -15.23 -61.46
C HIS A 465 -19.00 -16.42 -61.66
N PHE A 466 -19.15 -17.51 -60.90
CA PHE A 466 -18.39 -18.74 -61.06
C PHE A 466 -18.64 -19.42 -62.42
N GLU A 467 -19.90 -19.46 -62.87
CA GLU A 467 -20.23 -19.87 -64.24
C GLU A 467 -19.57 -18.97 -65.29
N TYR A 468 -19.55 -17.65 -65.06
CA TYR A 468 -18.90 -16.70 -65.99
C TYR A 468 -17.39 -16.93 -66.07
N ILE A 469 -16.70 -17.11 -64.94
CA ILE A 469 -15.25 -17.42 -64.90
C ILE A 469 -14.98 -18.73 -65.64
N THR A 470 -15.66 -19.81 -65.25
CA THR A 470 -15.44 -21.16 -65.80
C THR A 470 -15.69 -21.20 -67.31
N LYS A 471 -16.71 -20.48 -67.79
CA LYS A 471 -17.14 -20.48 -69.20
C LYS A 471 -16.34 -19.53 -70.10
N ASN A 472 -15.78 -18.45 -69.56
CA ASN A 472 -15.11 -17.42 -70.38
C ASN A 472 -13.59 -17.31 -70.12
N ILE A 473 -13.10 -17.55 -68.89
CA ILE A 473 -11.67 -17.42 -68.57
C ILE A 473 -10.92 -18.74 -68.82
N ALA A 474 -11.51 -19.89 -68.48
CA ALA A 474 -10.83 -21.18 -68.69
C ALA A 474 -10.47 -21.48 -70.17
N PRO A 475 -11.28 -21.13 -71.18
CA PRO A 475 -10.84 -21.19 -72.59
C PRO A 475 -9.63 -20.29 -72.84
N LEU A 476 -9.68 -19.01 -72.43
CA LEU A 476 -8.62 -18.03 -72.67
C LEU A 476 -7.28 -18.40 -71.99
N VAL A 477 -7.32 -19.05 -70.83
CA VAL A 477 -6.13 -19.61 -70.16
C VAL A 477 -5.52 -20.75 -70.98
N ASN A 478 -6.33 -21.65 -71.53
CA ASN A 478 -5.84 -22.70 -72.42
C ASN A 478 -5.30 -22.12 -73.74
N ASP A 479 -5.99 -21.16 -74.34
CA ASP A 479 -5.53 -20.47 -75.55
C ASP A 479 -4.18 -19.77 -75.33
N ALA A 480 -4.01 -19.09 -74.18
CA ALA A 480 -2.74 -18.47 -73.79
C ALA A 480 -1.60 -19.50 -73.59
N ILE A 481 -1.88 -20.63 -72.92
CA ILE A 481 -0.91 -21.71 -72.73
C ILE A 481 -0.48 -22.29 -74.08
N ASN A 482 -1.43 -22.63 -74.96
CA ASN A 482 -1.15 -23.19 -76.28
C ASN A 482 -0.30 -22.23 -77.13
N PHE A 483 -0.61 -20.93 -77.07
CA PHE A 483 0.13 -19.87 -77.76
C PHE A 483 1.57 -19.73 -77.24
N LEU A 484 1.76 -19.68 -75.92
CA LEU A 484 3.08 -19.58 -75.29
C LEU A 484 3.94 -20.83 -75.54
N GLN A 485 3.34 -22.02 -75.52
CA GLN A 485 4.02 -23.27 -75.90
C GLN A 485 4.46 -23.26 -77.36
N HIS A 486 3.60 -22.78 -78.28
CA HIS A 486 3.98 -22.62 -79.69
C HIS A 486 5.13 -21.62 -79.89
N ILE A 487 5.20 -20.52 -79.12
CA ILE A 487 6.38 -19.64 -79.12
C ILE A 487 7.63 -20.37 -78.61
N LYS A 488 7.55 -21.09 -77.47
CA LYS A 488 8.69 -21.85 -76.92
C LYS A 488 9.23 -22.86 -77.93
N SER A 489 8.36 -23.69 -78.52
CA SER A 489 8.74 -24.70 -79.51
C SER A 489 9.37 -24.15 -80.79
N ASN A 490 8.99 -22.95 -81.24
CA ASN A 490 9.58 -22.33 -82.43
C ASN A 490 10.96 -21.68 -82.17
N ASN A 491 11.34 -21.49 -80.90
CA ASN A 491 12.63 -20.90 -80.50
C ASN A 491 13.66 -21.96 -80.05
N GLU A 492 13.21 -23.14 -79.61
CA GLU A 492 14.05 -24.19 -79.00
C GLU A 492 14.39 -25.34 -79.98
N GLU A 493 14.66 -25.03 -81.25
CA GLU A 493 14.89 -26.00 -82.34
C GLU A 493 16.23 -26.78 -82.25
N GLY A 494 16.75 -27.03 -81.04
CA GLY A 494 18.07 -27.65 -80.84
C GLY A 494 18.47 -28.02 -79.40
N THR A 495 17.54 -28.25 -78.47
CA THR A 495 17.89 -28.75 -77.12
C THR A 495 16.81 -29.70 -76.58
N GLU A 496 17.20 -30.93 -76.23
CA GLU A 496 16.27 -31.96 -75.74
C GLU A 496 15.80 -31.63 -74.30
N LEU A 497 14.51 -31.40 -74.12
CA LEU A 497 13.93 -31.18 -72.79
C LEU A 497 13.98 -32.48 -71.96
N ALA A 498 14.82 -32.50 -70.93
CA ALA A 498 14.67 -33.43 -69.83
C ALA A 498 13.40 -33.07 -69.04
N THR A 499 12.37 -33.91 -69.09
CA THR A 499 11.04 -33.65 -68.50
C THR A 499 11.00 -33.87 -66.99
N ASP A 500 12.04 -33.43 -66.27
CA ASP A 500 12.17 -33.67 -64.84
C ASP A 500 11.49 -32.57 -64.01
N THR A 501 10.98 -32.93 -62.84
CA THR A 501 9.98 -32.11 -62.11
C THR A 501 10.56 -30.92 -61.33
N THR A 502 11.82 -30.57 -61.58
CA THR A 502 12.60 -29.53 -60.90
C THR A 502 12.53 -28.15 -61.58
N GLU A 503 11.87 -27.98 -62.73
CA GLU A 503 11.69 -26.67 -63.41
C GLU A 503 11.07 -25.59 -62.48
N PHE A 504 10.28 -25.97 -61.46
CA PHE A 504 9.68 -25.00 -60.53
C PHE A 504 10.69 -24.28 -59.62
N ASP A 505 11.82 -24.91 -59.28
CA ASP A 505 12.89 -24.27 -58.50
C ASP A 505 13.73 -23.30 -59.36
N GLN A 506 13.59 -23.36 -60.69
CA GLN A 506 14.25 -22.45 -61.65
C GLN A 506 13.39 -21.22 -61.99
N LEU A 507 12.28 -21.00 -61.30
CA LEU A 507 11.42 -19.83 -61.54
C LEU A 507 12.08 -18.58 -60.93
N GLU A 508 12.99 -17.96 -61.69
CA GLU A 508 13.60 -16.67 -61.35
C GLU A 508 12.51 -15.65 -60.98
N ALA A 509 12.47 -15.26 -59.71
CA ALA A 509 11.48 -14.34 -59.20
C ALA A 509 11.78 -12.94 -59.73
N LEU A 510 10.89 -12.39 -60.57
CA LEU A 510 11.08 -11.11 -61.27
C LEU A 510 11.68 -10.04 -60.37
N GLU A 511 12.90 -9.62 -60.71
CA GLU A 511 13.61 -8.57 -59.97
C GLU A 511 12.89 -7.23 -60.10
N GLY A 512 13.18 -6.30 -59.19
CA GLY A 512 12.61 -4.95 -59.26
C GLY A 512 12.96 -4.22 -60.55
N ALA A 513 14.08 -4.55 -61.20
CA ALA A 513 14.44 -4.03 -62.53
C ALA A 513 13.46 -4.51 -63.61
N ASP A 514 13.11 -5.79 -63.63
CA ASP A 514 12.14 -6.38 -64.55
C ASP A 514 10.74 -5.82 -64.36
N LEU A 515 10.34 -5.61 -63.10
CA LEU A 515 9.06 -5.02 -62.76
C LEU A 515 8.99 -3.52 -63.10
N ARG A 516 10.10 -2.77 -62.95
CA ARG A 516 10.21 -1.40 -63.49
C ARG A 516 10.11 -1.38 -65.03
N GLN A 517 10.63 -2.39 -65.73
CA GLN A 517 10.52 -2.48 -67.18
C GLN A 517 9.11 -2.94 -67.63
N LEU A 518 8.42 -3.77 -66.85
CA LEU A 518 7.07 -4.27 -67.17
C LEU A 518 6.07 -3.13 -67.43
N GLU A 519 6.15 -2.03 -66.66
CA GLU A 519 5.29 -0.85 -66.84
C GLU A 519 5.34 -0.29 -68.29
N SER A 520 6.49 -0.39 -68.97
CA SER A 520 6.68 0.11 -70.35
C SER A 520 5.97 -0.70 -71.44
N TYR A 521 5.44 -1.89 -71.12
CA TYR A 521 4.63 -2.68 -72.05
C TYR A 521 3.12 -2.44 -71.88
N LEU A 522 2.70 -1.76 -70.80
CA LEU A 522 1.30 -1.59 -70.42
C LEU A 522 0.71 -0.28 -70.95
N LYS A 523 -0.46 -0.36 -71.58
CA LYS A 523 -1.24 0.82 -71.94
C LYS A 523 -2.01 1.37 -70.73
N ILE A 524 -1.31 2.06 -69.83
CA ILE A 524 -1.87 2.59 -68.58
C ILE A 524 -2.74 3.84 -68.86
N SER A 525 -4.00 3.77 -68.45
CA SER A 525 -4.96 4.90 -68.50
C SER A 525 -5.33 5.44 -67.11
N ASP A 526 -4.84 4.79 -66.04
CA ASP A 526 -5.27 5.06 -64.67
C ASP A 526 -4.60 6.29 -64.06
N GLN A 527 -5.30 7.42 -64.11
CA GLN A 527 -4.85 8.71 -63.57
C GLN A 527 -4.45 8.66 -62.08
N GLY A 528 -4.90 7.65 -61.32
CA GLY A 528 -4.59 7.45 -59.90
C GLY A 528 -3.41 6.52 -59.58
N ARG A 529 -2.77 5.88 -60.56
CA ARG A 529 -1.70 4.86 -60.37
C ARG A 529 -2.08 3.64 -59.50
N VAL A 530 -3.36 3.33 -59.31
CA VAL A 530 -3.82 2.17 -58.54
C VAL A 530 -3.87 0.92 -59.43
N LEU A 531 -2.69 0.38 -59.74
CA LEU A 531 -2.53 -0.74 -60.67
C LEU A 531 -3.39 -1.95 -60.28
N GLY A 532 -4.24 -2.39 -61.20
CA GLY A 532 -5.10 -3.57 -61.03
C GLY A 532 -6.15 -3.47 -59.93
N ASN A 533 -6.43 -2.27 -59.39
CA ASN A 533 -7.21 -2.11 -58.14
C ASN A 533 -6.59 -2.91 -56.97
N LEU A 534 -5.26 -3.00 -56.97
CA LEU A 534 -4.44 -3.56 -55.89
C LEU A 534 -3.81 -2.44 -55.05
N TYR A 535 -3.56 -2.75 -53.79
CA TYR A 535 -3.07 -1.84 -52.77
C TYR A 535 -1.88 -2.50 -52.09
N ARG A 536 -0.80 -1.73 -51.89
CA ARG A 536 0.35 -2.20 -51.11
C ARG A 536 -0.01 -2.29 -49.63
N ILE A 537 0.24 -3.46 -49.06
CA ILE A 537 0.37 -3.68 -47.62
C ILE A 537 1.82 -4.07 -47.30
N VAL A 538 2.17 -3.96 -46.02
CA VAL A 538 3.42 -4.45 -45.47
C VAL A 538 3.06 -5.53 -44.45
N THR A 539 3.68 -6.71 -44.56
CA THR A 539 3.48 -7.81 -43.62
C THR A 539 4.24 -7.58 -42.31
N PRO A 540 3.97 -8.31 -41.21
CA PRO A 540 4.71 -8.15 -39.95
C PRO A 540 6.23 -8.33 -40.09
N GLU A 541 6.68 -9.08 -41.09
CA GLU A 541 8.09 -9.35 -41.41
C GLU A 541 8.73 -8.25 -42.29
N GLY A 542 7.94 -7.27 -42.73
CA GLY A 542 8.38 -6.14 -43.55
C GLY A 542 8.19 -6.31 -45.07
N HIS A 543 7.69 -7.46 -45.55
CA HIS A 543 7.54 -7.70 -46.99
C HIS A 543 6.40 -6.85 -47.59
N VAL A 544 6.60 -6.33 -48.80
CA VAL A 544 5.60 -5.52 -49.53
C VAL A 544 4.75 -6.43 -50.41
N LYS A 545 3.45 -6.52 -50.14
CA LYS A 545 2.49 -7.35 -50.89
C LYS A 545 1.40 -6.49 -51.53
N TRP A 546 0.97 -6.88 -52.73
CA TRP A 546 -0.10 -6.23 -53.46
C TRP A 546 -1.42 -7.00 -53.32
N VAL A 547 -2.34 -6.50 -52.49
CA VAL A 547 -3.62 -7.16 -52.22
C VAL A 547 -4.80 -6.37 -52.77
N CYS A 548 -5.92 -7.02 -53.07
CA CYS A 548 -7.12 -6.36 -53.58
C CYS A 548 -7.77 -5.46 -52.51
N PHE A 549 -8.66 -4.55 -52.93
CA PHE A 549 -9.34 -3.62 -52.03
C PHE A 549 -10.01 -4.30 -50.83
N ASP A 550 -10.60 -5.48 -51.03
CA ASP A 550 -11.36 -6.19 -49.99
C ASP A 550 -10.42 -6.75 -48.90
N HIS A 551 -9.29 -7.36 -49.30
CA HIS A 551 -8.22 -7.77 -48.39
C HIS A 551 -7.52 -6.58 -47.73
N TYR A 552 -7.17 -5.53 -48.49
CA TYR A 552 -6.58 -4.29 -47.95
C TYR A 552 -7.44 -3.72 -46.82
N LYS A 553 -8.76 -3.65 -47.03
CA LYS A 553 -9.73 -3.14 -46.07
C LYS A 553 -9.84 -4.03 -44.82
N ALA A 554 -9.70 -5.34 -44.95
CA ALA A 554 -9.64 -6.27 -43.83
C ALA A 554 -8.35 -6.07 -43.01
N SER A 555 -7.18 -6.22 -43.65
CA SER A 555 -5.87 -6.09 -42.99
C SER A 555 -5.64 -4.69 -42.39
N TYR A 556 -6.11 -3.62 -43.04
CA TYR A 556 -6.05 -2.26 -42.48
C TYR A 556 -6.93 -2.12 -41.24
N ARG A 557 -8.17 -2.62 -41.29
CA ARG A 557 -9.09 -2.55 -40.13
C ARG A 557 -8.50 -3.30 -38.95
N GLU A 558 -7.97 -4.50 -39.17
CA GLU A 558 -7.42 -5.30 -38.09
C GLU A 558 -6.10 -4.73 -37.57
N SER A 559 -5.18 -4.28 -38.43
CA SER A 559 -3.95 -3.59 -38.00
C SER A 559 -4.26 -2.37 -37.12
N ALA A 560 -5.32 -1.61 -37.45
CA ALA A 560 -5.78 -0.50 -36.65
C ALA A 560 -6.45 -0.93 -35.32
N ILE A 561 -7.17 -2.05 -35.31
CA ILE A 561 -7.75 -2.64 -34.09
C ILE A 561 -6.66 -3.21 -33.18
N ARG A 562 -5.63 -3.86 -33.74
CA ARG A 562 -4.47 -4.39 -33.02
C ARG A 562 -3.71 -3.24 -32.37
N GLN A 563 -3.36 -2.19 -33.13
CA GLN A 563 -2.78 -0.96 -32.59
C GLN A 563 -3.63 -0.32 -31.47
N LEU A 564 -4.96 -0.39 -31.56
CA LEU A 564 -5.84 0.06 -30.47
C LEU A 564 -5.72 -0.86 -29.25
N ARG A 565 -5.78 -2.19 -29.43
CA ARG A 565 -5.65 -3.22 -28.39
C ARG A 565 -4.31 -3.07 -27.64
N ASP A 566 -3.20 -2.97 -28.38
CA ASP A 566 -1.85 -2.78 -27.84
C ASP A 566 -1.77 -1.53 -26.94
N ILE A 567 -2.32 -0.39 -27.40
CA ILE A 567 -2.35 0.85 -26.63
C ILE A 567 -3.26 0.73 -25.40
N VAL A 568 -4.38 0.01 -25.50
CA VAL A 568 -5.30 -0.21 -24.37
C VAL A 568 -4.64 -1.06 -23.28
N GLU A 569 -4.01 -2.18 -23.65
CA GLU A 569 -3.33 -3.09 -22.72
C GLU A 569 -2.10 -2.44 -22.06
N VAL A 570 -1.29 -1.69 -22.82
CA VAL A 570 -0.12 -0.95 -22.29
C VAL A 570 -0.50 0.11 -21.25
N ASN A 571 -1.73 0.64 -21.32
CA ASN A 571 -2.27 1.58 -20.31
C ASN A 571 -3.12 0.90 -19.22
N GLY A 572 -3.06 -0.43 -19.11
CA GLY A 572 -3.81 -1.20 -18.10
C GLY A 572 -5.33 -1.19 -18.30
N GLY A 573 -5.80 -0.85 -19.50
CA GLY A 573 -7.21 -0.92 -19.88
C GLY A 573 -7.62 -2.30 -20.41
N ARG A 574 -8.88 -2.39 -20.85
CA ARG A 574 -9.48 -3.59 -21.44
C ARG A 574 -10.25 -3.23 -22.71
N PHE A 575 -10.05 -4.01 -23.78
CA PHE A 575 -10.83 -3.91 -25.01
C PHE A 575 -11.65 -5.19 -25.23
N ILE A 576 -12.97 -5.06 -25.26
CA ILE A 576 -13.91 -6.15 -25.53
C ILE A 576 -14.42 -6.01 -26.96
N GLU A 577 -13.71 -6.67 -27.88
CA GLU A 577 -13.88 -6.47 -29.32
C GLU A 577 -15.28 -6.83 -29.84
N GLU A 578 -15.91 -7.87 -29.28
CA GLU A 578 -17.29 -8.30 -29.59
C GLU A 578 -18.32 -7.17 -29.47
N LYS A 579 -18.13 -6.28 -28.49
CA LYS A 579 -18.99 -5.11 -28.24
C LYS A 579 -18.43 -3.83 -28.86
N GLY A 580 -17.15 -3.82 -29.22
CA GLY A 580 -16.42 -2.59 -29.48
C GLY A 580 -16.30 -1.72 -28.23
N ARG A 581 -16.15 -2.33 -27.04
CA ARG A 581 -16.10 -1.63 -25.76
C ARG A 581 -14.66 -1.43 -25.31
N VAL A 582 -14.24 -0.19 -25.07
CA VAL A 582 -12.96 0.15 -24.45
C VAL A 582 -13.20 0.65 -23.03
N GLU A 583 -12.44 0.12 -22.07
CA GLU A 583 -12.33 0.64 -20.70
C GLU A 583 -10.87 1.02 -20.48
N ILE A 584 -10.56 2.28 -20.17
CA ILE A 584 -9.16 2.74 -20.13
C ILE A 584 -8.89 3.89 -19.17
N LYS A 585 -7.70 3.87 -18.57
CA LYS A 585 -7.17 4.97 -17.75
C LYS A 585 -6.05 5.68 -18.49
N MET A 586 -6.03 7.00 -18.40
CA MET A 586 -5.05 7.85 -19.09
C MET A 586 -4.41 8.83 -18.12
N SER A 587 -3.10 8.69 -17.93
CA SER A 587 -2.29 9.50 -17.00
C SER A 587 -1.65 10.74 -17.63
N SER A 588 -1.69 10.88 -18.96
CA SER A 588 -1.15 12.06 -19.66
C SER A 588 -1.85 12.34 -20.98
N ASN A 589 -1.79 13.60 -21.42
CA ASN A 589 -2.35 14.03 -22.70
C ASN A 589 -1.59 13.48 -23.92
N ILE A 590 -0.34 13.03 -23.78
CA ILE A 590 0.44 12.42 -24.86
C ILE A 590 -0.13 11.03 -25.18
N LEU A 591 -0.31 10.19 -24.15
CA LEU A 591 -0.90 8.85 -24.28
C LEU A 591 -2.34 8.95 -24.78
N ALA A 592 -3.12 9.90 -24.25
CA ALA A 592 -4.48 10.16 -24.70
C ALA A 592 -4.55 10.51 -26.20
N LYS A 593 -3.64 11.36 -26.73
CA LYS A 593 -3.58 11.68 -28.16
C LYS A 593 -3.27 10.46 -29.03
N GLN A 594 -2.30 9.62 -28.62
CA GLN A 594 -1.95 8.39 -29.33
C GLN A 594 -3.16 7.42 -29.40
N PHE A 595 -3.87 7.26 -28.27
CA PHE A 595 -5.11 6.50 -28.20
C PHE A 595 -6.22 7.08 -29.07
N TYR A 596 -6.42 8.40 -29.07
CA TYR A 596 -7.42 9.06 -29.92
C TYR A 596 -7.17 8.79 -31.41
N ASP A 597 -5.92 8.86 -31.87
CA ASP A 597 -5.58 8.58 -33.27
C ASP A 597 -5.72 7.08 -33.61
N ALA A 598 -5.39 6.16 -32.71
CA ALA A 598 -5.63 4.73 -32.88
C ALA A 598 -7.13 4.41 -32.97
N MET A 599 -7.93 4.95 -32.07
CA MET A 599 -9.39 4.81 -32.04
C MET A 599 -10.06 5.33 -33.33
N ILE A 600 -9.57 6.46 -33.88
CA ILE A 600 -10.01 7.03 -35.15
C ILE A 600 -9.71 6.11 -36.35
N LYS A 601 -8.56 5.41 -36.35
CA LYS A 601 -8.20 4.44 -37.39
C LYS A 601 -9.06 3.18 -37.31
N ALA A 602 -9.21 2.62 -36.10
CA ALA A 602 -9.91 1.36 -35.86
C ALA A 602 -11.41 1.44 -36.22
N ARG A 603 -12.09 2.56 -35.87
CA ARG A 603 -13.53 2.78 -36.08
C ARG A 603 -14.46 1.69 -35.51
N GLY A 604 -13.93 0.83 -34.64
CA GLY A 604 -14.66 -0.28 -34.00
C GLY A 604 -15.18 0.05 -32.60
N VAL A 605 -14.85 1.22 -32.03
CA VAL A 605 -15.25 1.58 -30.67
C VAL A 605 -16.66 2.16 -30.65
N GLN A 606 -17.58 1.42 -30.02
CA GLN A 606 -19.00 1.76 -29.85
C GLN A 606 -19.29 2.21 -28.41
N GLU A 607 -18.68 1.55 -27.42
CA GLU A 607 -18.71 1.95 -26.01
C GLU A 607 -17.31 2.42 -25.61
N LEU A 608 -17.19 3.61 -25.00
CA LEU A 608 -15.93 4.12 -24.46
C LEU A 608 -16.12 4.55 -23.01
N ASP A 609 -15.42 3.87 -22.11
CA ASP A 609 -15.24 4.28 -20.71
C ASP A 609 -13.79 4.75 -20.53
N ILE A 610 -13.61 6.05 -20.26
CA ILE A 610 -12.29 6.68 -20.18
C ILE A 610 -12.13 7.50 -18.90
N THR A 611 -11.17 7.10 -18.07
CA THR A 611 -10.70 7.86 -16.91
C THR A 611 -9.54 8.78 -17.29
N LEU A 612 -9.66 10.06 -16.96
CA LEU A 612 -8.69 11.11 -17.23
C LEU A 612 -8.02 11.54 -15.91
N GLU A 613 -6.76 11.15 -15.73
CA GLU A 613 -5.99 11.29 -14.48
C GLU A 613 -4.99 12.47 -14.51
N TRP A 614 -5.20 13.45 -15.41
CA TRP A 614 -4.47 14.74 -15.46
C TRP A 614 -5.42 15.94 -15.49
N ASP A 615 -4.90 17.16 -15.39
CA ASP A 615 -5.73 18.37 -15.51
C ASP A 615 -6.05 18.69 -16.98
N VAL A 616 -7.16 18.13 -17.44
CA VAL A 616 -7.60 18.10 -18.84
C VAL A 616 -7.97 19.51 -19.35
N THR A 617 -7.33 19.97 -20.42
CA THR A 617 -7.63 21.30 -21.00
C THR A 617 -8.87 21.27 -21.91
N MET A 618 -9.43 22.44 -22.23
CA MET A 618 -10.46 22.57 -23.26
C MET A 618 -10.04 21.97 -24.63
N ASP A 619 -8.75 22.03 -24.96
CA ASP A 619 -8.23 21.49 -26.23
C ASP A 619 -8.14 19.96 -26.20
N ASP A 620 -7.79 19.35 -25.07
CA ASP A 620 -7.82 17.89 -24.88
C ASP A 620 -9.26 17.35 -24.95
N LEU A 621 -10.23 18.05 -24.32
CA LEU A 621 -11.66 17.72 -24.47
C LEU A 621 -12.16 17.87 -25.91
N ARG A 622 -11.61 18.82 -26.68
CA ARG A 622 -11.89 18.96 -28.12
C ARG A 622 -11.26 17.85 -28.95
N ALA A 623 -10.09 17.35 -28.56
CA ALA A 623 -9.47 16.19 -29.18
C ALA A 623 -10.31 14.92 -28.94
N LEU A 624 -10.69 14.64 -27.69
CA LEU A 624 -11.59 13.54 -27.31
C LEU A 624 -12.92 13.59 -28.08
N SER A 625 -13.59 14.75 -28.08
CA SER A 625 -14.86 14.96 -28.79
C SER A 625 -14.76 14.70 -30.30
N LYS A 626 -13.70 15.21 -30.94
CA LYS A 626 -13.37 14.97 -32.36
C LYS A 626 -13.04 13.50 -32.65
N ALA A 627 -12.41 12.80 -31.71
CA ALA A 627 -12.03 11.39 -31.84
C ALA A 627 -13.23 10.46 -31.70
N ALA A 628 -14.01 10.59 -30.61
CA ALA A 628 -15.24 9.81 -30.39
C ALA A 628 -16.23 9.97 -31.56
N THR A 629 -16.41 11.22 -32.04
CA THR A 629 -17.20 11.54 -33.24
C THR A 629 -16.75 10.78 -34.49
N LYS A 630 -15.44 10.69 -34.73
CA LYS A 630 -14.85 10.01 -35.91
C LYS A 630 -14.84 8.48 -35.77
N ALA A 631 -14.64 7.98 -34.56
CA ALA A 631 -14.64 6.56 -34.24
C ALA A 631 -16.04 5.94 -34.29
N ASN A 632 -17.09 6.78 -34.19
CA ASN A 632 -18.51 6.44 -34.16
C ASN A 632 -19.00 5.89 -32.81
N VAL A 633 -18.42 6.37 -31.71
CA VAL A 633 -18.84 6.06 -30.34
C VAL A 633 -20.33 6.40 -30.13
N ILE A 634 -21.03 5.48 -29.45
CA ILE A 634 -22.47 5.53 -29.18
C ILE A 634 -22.72 5.71 -27.68
N ASP A 635 -21.97 5.01 -26.84
CA ASP A 635 -21.98 5.15 -25.38
C ASP A 635 -20.62 5.68 -24.92
N LEU A 636 -20.64 6.70 -24.04
CA LEU A 636 -19.44 7.40 -23.60
C LEU A 636 -19.51 7.73 -22.10
N THR A 637 -18.73 7.01 -21.31
CA THR A 637 -18.41 7.37 -19.93
C THR A 637 -17.11 8.15 -19.90
N ILE A 638 -17.12 9.32 -19.28
CA ILE A 638 -15.90 10.10 -18.99
C ILE A 638 -15.82 10.31 -17.48
N VAL A 639 -14.76 9.78 -16.87
CA VAL A 639 -14.39 10.02 -15.47
C VAL A 639 -13.20 10.97 -15.44
N GLY A 640 -13.21 12.00 -14.59
CA GLY A 640 -12.06 12.89 -14.43
C GLY A 640 -11.71 13.17 -12.99
N ILE A 641 -10.51 12.77 -12.58
CA ILE A 641 -10.07 12.85 -11.17
C ILE A 641 -9.50 14.24 -10.84
N HIS A 642 -8.97 14.95 -11.84
CA HIS A 642 -8.13 16.13 -11.65
C HIS A 642 -8.57 17.36 -12.46
N PHE A 643 -9.88 17.60 -12.61
CA PHE A 643 -10.45 18.78 -13.28
C PHE A 643 -10.21 20.13 -12.55
N LYS A 644 -9.07 20.33 -11.86
CA LYS A 644 -8.71 21.52 -11.06
C LYS A 644 -8.29 22.75 -11.88
N SER A 645 -9.02 23.03 -12.96
CA SER A 645 -9.07 24.34 -13.65
C SER A 645 -7.70 24.93 -13.99
N PRO A 646 -7.05 24.48 -15.08
CA PRO A 646 -5.70 24.88 -15.39
C PRO A 646 -5.67 26.40 -15.62
N VAL A 647 -4.57 27.05 -15.24
CA VAL A 647 -4.43 28.51 -15.35
C VAL A 647 -4.72 29.02 -16.78
N ARG A 648 -4.48 28.18 -17.80
CA ARG A 648 -4.83 28.43 -19.20
C ARG A 648 -6.34 28.56 -19.46
N ASP A 649 -7.19 27.82 -18.75
CA ASP A 649 -8.66 27.86 -18.90
C ASP A 649 -9.32 29.11 -18.28
N VAL A 650 -8.57 29.95 -17.54
CA VAL A 650 -9.05 31.28 -17.10
C VAL A 650 -9.41 32.16 -18.30
N VAL A 651 -8.64 32.07 -19.39
CA VAL A 651 -8.90 32.81 -20.64
C VAL A 651 -10.19 32.34 -21.32
N ASN A 652 -10.59 31.08 -21.12
CA ASN A 652 -11.75 30.47 -21.77
C ASN A 652 -13.11 30.90 -21.20
N ARG A 653 -13.16 31.92 -20.31
CA ARG A 653 -14.39 32.61 -19.83
C ARG A 653 -15.52 31.68 -19.34
N GLY A 654 -15.18 30.51 -18.81
CA GLY A 654 -16.17 29.49 -18.42
C GLY A 654 -16.83 28.80 -19.62
N ARG A 655 -16.02 28.36 -20.60
CA ARG A 655 -16.44 27.56 -21.76
C ARG A 655 -15.75 26.19 -21.86
N ARG A 656 -15.02 25.77 -20.82
CA ARG A 656 -14.15 24.58 -20.79
C ARG A 656 -14.82 23.32 -21.36
N TYR A 657 -16.11 23.13 -21.06
CA TYR A 657 -16.85 21.92 -21.44
C TYR A 657 -17.74 22.08 -22.69
N ASP A 658 -17.68 23.21 -23.40
CA ASP A 658 -18.35 23.36 -24.70
C ASP A 658 -18.00 22.22 -25.70
N PRO A 659 -16.79 21.61 -25.75
CA PRO A 659 -16.53 20.47 -26.63
C PRO A 659 -17.29 19.18 -26.27
N ILE A 660 -17.64 18.98 -25.00
CA ILE A 660 -18.46 17.85 -24.52
C ILE A 660 -19.95 18.15 -24.75
N LEU A 661 -20.37 19.40 -24.62
CA LEU A 661 -21.72 19.84 -24.98
C LEU A 661 -21.98 19.75 -26.50
N GLN A 662 -20.95 20.00 -27.32
CA GLN A 662 -20.95 19.72 -28.76
C GLN A 662 -20.96 18.21 -29.04
N LEU A 663 -20.34 17.38 -28.18
CA LEU A 663 -20.38 15.93 -28.30
C LEU A 663 -21.77 15.36 -28.02
N ALA A 664 -22.46 15.86 -26.98
CA ALA A 664 -23.88 15.58 -26.73
C ALA A 664 -24.79 15.98 -27.90
N SER A 665 -24.39 16.99 -28.68
CA SER A 665 -25.09 17.43 -29.90
C SER A 665 -24.86 16.52 -31.12
N ASN A 666 -23.93 15.55 -31.03
CA ASN A 666 -23.65 14.59 -32.10
C ASN A 666 -24.79 13.56 -32.22
N SER A 667 -25.29 13.34 -33.43
CA SER A 667 -26.38 12.39 -33.69
C SER A 667 -26.04 10.90 -33.51
N ARG A 668 -24.78 10.55 -33.20
CA ARG A 668 -24.35 9.16 -32.92
C ARG A 668 -24.25 8.83 -31.43
N VAL A 669 -23.87 9.80 -30.59
CA VAL A 669 -23.76 9.60 -29.14
C VAL A 669 -25.18 9.55 -28.57
N GLN A 670 -25.55 8.38 -28.05
CA GLN A 670 -26.87 8.11 -27.46
C GLN A 670 -26.80 8.00 -25.94
N SER A 671 -25.63 7.65 -25.38
CA SER A 671 -25.40 7.64 -23.94
C SER A 671 -24.16 8.47 -23.60
N LEU A 672 -24.27 9.27 -22.54
CA LEU A 672 -23.19 10.12 -22.03
C LEU A 672 -23.22 10.12 -20.49
N ARG A 673 -22.18 9.57 -19.86
CA ARG A 673 -21.96 9.54 -18.41
C ARG A 673 -20.77 10.41 -18.04
N LEU A 674 -20.92 11.29 -17.04
CA LEU A 674 -19.92 12.28 -16.63
C LEU A 674 -19.66 12.24 -15.12
N GLU A 675 -18.46 11.82 -14.71
CA GLU A 675 -18.08 11.67 -13.30
C GLU A 675 -16.88 12.55 -12.93
N GLY A 676 -16.96 13.26 -11.80
CA GLY A 676 -15.96 14.28 -11.40
C GLY A 676 -16.05 15.60 -12.20
N PHE A 677 -17.17 15.84 -12.89
CA PHE A 677 -17.42 17.03 -13.71
C PHE A 677 -18.12 18.16 -12.94
N ASP A 678 -17.80 18.32 -11.65
CA ASP A 678 -18.60 19.05 -10.66
C ASP A 678 -19.04 20.48 -11.08
N ASP A 679 -18.20 21.21 -11.83
CA ASP A 679 -18.50 22.59 -12.27
C ASP A 679 -18.96 22.74 -13.74
N PHE A 680 -19.25 21.64 -14.44
CA PHE A 680 -19.67 21.57 -15.85
C PHE A 680 -20.72 22.61 -16.26
N PHE A 681 -21.90 22.57 -15.63
CA PHE A 681 -23.01 23.50 -15.95
C PHE A 681 -22.72 24.97 -15.61
N SER A 682 -21.64 25.24 -14.85
CA SER A 682 -21.15 26.58 -14.58
C SER A 682 -20.18 27.10 -15.66
N ARG A 683 -19.55 26.18 -16.44
CA ARG A 683 -18.51 26.41 -17.46
C ARG A 683 -18.86 25.90 -18.88
N ILE A 684 -20.14 25.90 -19.22
CA ILE A 684 -20.64 25.79 -20.59
C ILE A 684 -21.18 27.15 -21.08
N SER A 685 -21.10 27.42 -22.38
CA SER A 685 -21.76 28.57 -22.99
C SER A 685 -23.29 28.44 -22.90
N LYS A 686 -23.99 29.58 -22.89
CA LYS A 686 -25.46 29.63 -22.98
C LYS A 686 -26.01 29.27 -24.37
N SER A 687 -25.14 29.06 -25.37
CA SER A 687 -25.46 29.18 -26.80
C SER A 687 -24.73 28.15 -27.68
N SER A 688 -24.11 27.12 -27.11
CA SER A 688 -23.24 26.17 -27.82
C SER A 688 -23.96 24.95 -28.41
N LEU A 689 -25.26 24.78 -28.15
CA LEU A 689 -26.12 23.77 -28.78
C LEU A 689 -26.58 24.26 -30.16
N ASN A 690 -25.78 23.97 -31.19
CA ASN A 690 -26.13 24.27 -32.59
C ASN A 690 -27.26 23.37 -33.13
N SER A 691 -27.51 22.24 -32.48
CA SER A 691 -28.55 21.26 -32.80
C SER A 691 -29.03 20.58 -31.50
N PRO A 692 -30.29 20.11 -31.43
CA PRO A 692 -30.78 19.39 -30.26
C PRO A 692 -30.01 18.06 -30.07
N PRO A 693 -29.51 17.77 -28.85
CA PRO A 693 -28.91 16.48 -28.50
C PRO A 693 -29.83 15.28 -28.80
N LYS A 694 -29.24 14.21 -29.35
CA LYS A 694 -29.92 12.92 -29.57
C LYS A 694 -29.62 11.89 -28.47
N LEU A 695 -29.15 12.35 -27.31
CA LEU A 695 -28.96 11.52 -26.12
C LEU A 695 -30.28 10.85 -25.74
N ARG A 696 -30.23 9.52 -25.59
CA ARG A 696 -31.25 8.70 -24.92
C ARG A 696 -30.92 8.49 -23.45
N VAL A 697 -29.65 8.43 -23.08
CA VAL A 697 -29.17 8.32 -21.71
C VAL A 697 -28.25 9.50 -21.39
N PHE A 698 -28.47 10.14 -20.25
CA PHE A 698 -27.53 11.10 -19.68
C PHE A 698 -27.36 10.78 -18.19
N SER A 699 -26.11 10.65 -17.75
CA SER A 699 -25.77 10.39 -16.35
C SER A 699 -24.70 11.37 -15.89
N MET A 700 -24.86 11.96 -14.71
CA MET A 700 -23.88 12.91 -14.19
C MET A 700 -23.78 12.95 -12.67
N ASP A 701 -22.55 13.03 -12.18
CA ASP A 701 -22.21 13.30 -10.78
C ASP A 701 -22.00 14.82 -10.55
N LEU A 702 -22.70 15.40 -9.57
CA LEU A 702 -22.75 16.83 -9.26
C LEU A 702 -22.38 17.09 -7.78
N LYS A 703 -21.09 16.94 -7.44
CA LYS A 703 -20.59 17.15 -6.07
C LYS A 703 -20.37 18.60 -5.69
N ALA A 704 -20.42 19.53 -6.65
CA ALA A 704 -20.39 20.95 -6.33
C ALA A 704 -21.75 21.40 -5.79
N THR A 705 -21.73 22.17 -4.70
CA THR A 705 -22.88 22.87 -4.13
C THR A 705 -23.76 23.48 -5.22
N VAL A 706 -24.95 22.90 -5.44
CA VAL A 706 -25.78 23.17 -6.62
C VAL A 706 -26.41 24.57 -6.52
N LYS A 707 -25.70 25.59 -6.98
CA LYS A 707 -26.23 26.96 -7.00
C LYS A 707 -27.30 27.09 -8.08
N ASP A 708 -28.28 27.97 -7.88
CA ASP A 708 -29.30 28.40 -8.85
C ASP A 708 -28.83 28.42 -10.33
N LYS A 709 -27.64 28.98 -10.57
CA LYS A 709 -27.02 29.08 -11.91
C LYS A 709 -26.74 27.71 -12.54
N VAL A 710 -26.27 26.74 -11.75
CA VAL A 710 -26.02 25.35 -12.16
C VAL A 710 -27.34 24.72 -12.57
N PHE A 711 -28.36 24.77 -11.71
CA PHE A 711 -29.66 24.17 -12.00
C PHE A 711 -30.36 24.85 -13.18
N LYS A 712 -30.27 26.18 -13.32
CA LYS A 712 -30.78 26.93 -14.49
C LYS A 712 -29.99 26.68 -15.79
N SER A 713 -28.79 26.10 -15.71
CA SER A 713 -28.04 25.60 -16.88
C SER A 713 -28.40 24.15 -17.20
N LEU A 714 -28.51 23.26 -16.20
CA LEU A 714 -29.00 21.88 -16.36
C LEU A 714 -30.39 21.86 -17.01
N ASN A 715 -31.34 22.63 -16.48
CA ASN A 715 -32.69 22.76 -17.07
C ASN A 715 -32.68 23.27 -18.52
N ARG A 716 -31.73 24.16 -18.88
CA ARG A 716 -31.57 24.58 -20.28
C ARG A 716 -31.07 23.44 -21.16
N PHE A 717 -30.05 22.71 -20.71
CA PHE A 717 -29.50 21.56 -21.43
C PHE A 717 -30.57 20.48 -21.66
N LEU A 718 -31.22 20.04 -20.58
CA LEU A 718 -32.28 19.04 -20.61
C LEU A 718 -33.45 19.45 -21.53
N GLY A 719 -33.82 20.74 -21.55
CA GLY A 719 -34.84 21.29 -22.45
C GLY A 719 -34.51 21.23 -23.96
N HIS A 720 -33.29 20.85 -24.35
CA HIS A 720 -32.93 20.55 -25.74
C HIS A 720 -32.83 19.03 -26.03
N CYS A 721 -32.79 18.18 -25.00
CA CYS A 721 -32.60 16.74 -25.11
C CYS A 721 -33.95 16.03 -25.31
N SER A 722 -34.65 16.32 -26.41
CA SER A 722 -36.02 15.83 -26.69
C SER A 722 -36.14 14.31 -26.86
N SER A 723 -35.02 13.57 -26.92
CA SER A 723 -34.97 12.11 -27.06
C SER A 723 -34.49 11.39 -25.78
N LEU A 724 -34.35 12.12 -24.66
CA LEU A 724 -33.81 11.57 -23.42
C LEU A 724 -34.82 10.66 -22.72
N ALA A 725 -34.53 9.37 -22.72
CA ALA A 725 -35.30 8.31 -22.08
C ALA A 725 -34.82 8.05 -20.64
N THR A 726 -33.51 8.05 -20.39
CA THR A 726 -32.92 7.82 -19.06
C THR A 726 -32.12 9.04 -18.60
N LEU A 727 -32.41 9.54 -17.41
CA LEU A 727 -31.64 10.58 -16.74
C LEU A 727 -31.19 10.09 -15.37
N GLU A 728 -29.90 10.06 -15.12
CA GLU A 728 -29.30 9.79 -13.81
C GLU A 728 -28.56 11.04 -13.30
N LEU A 729 -28.77 11.43 -12.04
CA LEU A 729 -28.09 12.56 -11.42
C LEU A 729 -27.70 12.23 -9.97
N SER A 730 -26.40 12.22 -9.65
CA SER A 730 -25.94 12.20 -8.26
C SER A 730 -25.74 13.64 -7.76
N LEU A 731 -26.26 13.96 -6.58
CA LEU A 731 -26.25 15.30 -5.98
C LEU A 731 -25.50 15.34 -4.65
N ASP A 732 -24.90 16.48 -4.34
CA ASP A 732 -24.39 16.79 -3.00
C ASP A 732 -25.52 16.96 -1.94
N GLN A 733 -25.18 16.78 -0.67
CA GLN A 733 -26.11 16.56 0.45
C GLN A 733 -27.08 17.72 0.71
N GLU A 734 -26.70 18.97 0.40
CA GLU A 734 -27.49 20.16 0.73
C GLU A 734 -28.79 20.32 -0.09
N TYR A 735 -28.94 19.64 -1.23
CA TYR A 735 -30.01 19.94 -2.18
C TYR A 735 -31.28 19.07 -2.01
N PRO A 736 -32.51 19.64 -2.06
CA PRO A 736 -33.74 18.86 -2.06
C PRO A 736 -33.91 18.06 -3.36
N ILE A 737 -33.73 16.74 -3.28
CA ILE A 737 -33.83 15.79 -4.41
C ILE A 737 -35.18 15.96 -5.13
N THR A 738 -36.24 16.20 -4.35
CA THR A 738 -37.61 16.28 -4.84
C THR A 738 -37.98 17.58 -5.52
N MET A 739 -37.31 18.69 -5.18
CA MET A 739 -37.39 19.89 -6.01
C MET A 739 -36.73 19.65 -7.37
N VAL A 740 -35.55 19.01 -7.38
CA VAL A 740 -34.82 18.70 -8.62
C VAL A 740 -35.62 17.79 -9.55
N ALA A 741 -36.09 16.65 -9.06
CA ALA A 741 -36.83 15.69 -9.88
C ALA A 741 -38.19 16.26 -10.36
N SER A 742 -38.90 17.04 -9.54
CA SER A 742 -40.17 17.66 -9.96
C SER A 742 -39.95 18.66 -11.10
N ASP A 743 -38.93 19.52 -10.98
CA ASP A 743 -38.61 20.52 -12.00
C ASP A 743 -38.17 19.88 -13.33
N ILE A 744 -37.47 18.73 -13.27
CA ILE A 744 -37.05 17.94 -14.44
C ILE A 744 -38.28 17.34 -15.16
N LEU A 745 -39.14 16.66 -14.41
CA LEU A 745 -40.31 15.95 -14.95
C LEU A 745 -41.32 16.90 -15.61
N CYS A 746 -41.46 18.12 -15.09
CA CYS A 746 -42.29 19.16 -15.69
C CYS A 746 -41.72 19.74 -17.01
N LYS A 747 -40.53 19.29 -17.46
CA LYS A 747 -39.88 19.76 -18.70
C LYS A 747 -39.62 18.62 -19.69
N ILE A 748 -39.15 17.46 -19.24
CA ILE A 748 -38.86 16.30 -20.10
C ILE A 748 -40.05 15.34 -20.12
N HIS A 749 -40.91 15.47 -21.12
CA HIS A 749 -42.12 14.66 -21.30
C HIS A 749 -41.88 13.29 -21.96
N MET A 750 -40.66 13.05 -22.48
CA MET A 750 -40.25 11.79 -23.15
C MET A 750 -39.32 10.92 -22.30
N ILE A 751 -39.13 11.27 -21.02
CA ILE A 751 -38.34 10.46 -20.08
C ILE A 751 -39.12 9.18 -19.73
N GLU A 752 -38.41 8.06 -19.74
CA GLU A 752 -38.88 6.70 -19.38
C GLU A 752 -38.41 6.34 -17.95
N SER A 753 -37.20 6.78 -17.58
CA SER A 753 -36.56 6.54 -16.29
C SER A 753 -35.80 7.76 -15.78
N LEU A 754 -36.09 8.19 -14.55
CA LEU A 754 -35.38 9.26 -13.85
C LEU A 754 -34.80 8.73 -12.54
N LYS A 755 -33.47 8.71 -12.38
CA LYS A 755 -32.81 8.42 -11.11
C LYS A 755 -32.09 9.66 -10.58
N VAL A 756 -32.34 10.01 -9.31
CA VAL A 756 -31.63 11.09 -8.63
C VAL A 756 -31.14 10.59 -7.27
N CYS A 757 -29.82 10.58 -7.08
CA CYS A 757 -29.13 10.11 -5.87
C CYS A 757 -28.62 11.30 -5.03
N ARG A 758 -28.44 11.10 -3.72
CA ARG A 758 -27.84 12.08 -2.80
C ARG A 758 -27.20 11.37 -1.61
N GLY A 759 -25.95 10.92 -1.78
CA GLY A 759 -25.33 9.96 -0.86
C GLY A 759 -25.97 8.58 -1.03
N GLU A 760 -26.35 7.94 0.08
CA GLU A 760 -27.07 6.64 0.08
C GLU A 760 -28.55 6.78 -0.32
N LEU A 761 -29.08 8.01 -0.27
CA LEU A 761 -30.44 8.35 -0.65
C LEU A 761 -30.63 8.27 -2.17
N SER A 762 -31.70 7.63 -2.66
CA SER A 762 -31.99 7.50 -4.09
C SER A 762 -33.49 7.58 -4.38
N ILE A 763 -33.85 8.34 -5.44
CA ILE A 763 -35.19 8.43 -5.99
C ILE A 763 -35.12 7.92 -7.43
N SER A 764 -35.68 6.75 -7.69
CA SER A 764 -35.81 6.19 -9.04
C SER A 764 -37.27 6.24 -9.47
N ALA A 765 -37.59 6.87 -10.59
CA ALA A 765 -38.95 7.10 -11.05
C ALA A 765 -39.16 6.56 -12.46
N GLY A 766 -40.10 5.62 -12.61
CA GLY A 766 -40.60 5.13 -13.89
C GLY A 766 -41.70 6.05 -14.41
N VAL A 767 -41.54 6.53 -15.64
CA VAL A 767 -42.37 7.57 -16.24
C VAL A 767 -42.93 7.08 -17.57
N SER A 768 -44.21 7.33 -17.84
CA SER A 768 -44.79 7.15 -19.18
C SER A 768 -45.73 8.29 -19.52
N ASN A 769 -45.75 8.69 -20.79
CA ASN A 769 -46.57 9.81 -21.29
C ASN A 769 -46.37 11.13 -20.51
N GLY A 770 -45.18 11.36 -19.95
CA GLY A 770 -44.85 12.50 -19.09
C GLY A 770 -45.39 12.42 -17.65
N MET A 771 -46.04 11.32 -17.26
CA MET A 771 -46.57 11.09 -15.92
C MET A 771 -45.73 10.07 -15.15
N ILE A 772 -45.54 10.31 -13.85
CA ILE A 772 -44.87 9.36 -12.96
C ILE A 772 -45.84 8.20 -12.69
N GLU A 773 -45.45 6.98 -13.04
CA GLU A 773 -46.25 5.78 -12.76
C GLU A 773 -45.66 4.93 -11.61
N ALA A 774 -44.34 4.94 -11.45
CA ALA A 774 -43.64 4.27 -10.36
C ALA A 774 -42.60 5.18 -9.72
N VAL A 775 -42.43 5.10 -8.40
CA VAL A 775 -41.29 5.68 -7.68
C VAL A 775 -40.77 4.66 -6.68
N ASP A 776 -39.47 4.40 -6.73
CA ASP A 776 -38.72 3.68 -5.71
C ASP A 776 -37.87 4.70 -4.95
N LEU A 777 -38.06 4.75 -3.63
CA LEU A 777 -37.36 5.63 -2.68
C LEU A 777 -36.46 4.79 -1.79
N GLU A 778 -35.16 5.05 -1.83
CA GLU A 778 -34.18 4.59 -0.85
C GLU A 778 -33.86 5.81 0.03
N LEU A 779 -34.34 5.84 1.28
CA LEU A 779 -34.25 7.04 2.14
C LEU A 779 -34.04 6.69 3.62
N ASP A 780 -33.12 7.38 4.30
CA ASP A 780 -32.90 7.23 5.75
C ASP A 780 -33.86 8.09 6.59
N ASP A 781 -34.25 9.26 6.10
CA ASP A 781 -35.27 10.14 6.70
C ASP A 781 -36.17 10.77 5.61
N LEU A 782 -37.48 10.77 5.87
CA LEU A 782 -38.51 11.39 5.05
C LEU A 782 -39.04 12.66 5.75
N ASN A 783 -38.49 13.80 5.35
CA ASN A 783 -39.08 15.09 5.69
C ASN A 783 -40.36 15.34 4.86
N SER A 784 -41.25 16.17 5.39
CA SER A 784 -42.57 16.45 4.80
C SER A 784 -42.54 17.28 3.50
N ASN A 785 -41.39 17.83 3.10
CA ASN A 785 -41.26 18.47 1.79
C ASN A 785 -40.96 17.46 0.69
N ASP A 786 -40.22 16.39 0.96
CA ASP A 786 -39.95 15.35 -0.04
C ASP A 786 -41.22 14.56 -0.42
N LEU A 787 -42.16 14.40 0.52
CA LEU A 787 -43.50 13.85 0.24
C LEU A 787 -44.27 14.63 -0.85
N ARG A 788 -43.90 15.88 -1.16
CA ARG A 788 -44.60 16.72 -2.16
C ARG A 788 -44.41 16.25 -3.60
N ILE A 789 -43.34 15.52 -3.93
CA ILE A 789 -43.21 14.91 -5.27
C ILE A 789 -44.29 13.85 -5.52
N ILE A 790 -44.64 13.16 -4.44
CA ILE A 790 -45.44 11.94 -4.44
C ILE A 790 -46.93 12.28 -4.65
N LYS A 791 -47.33 13.52 -4.33
CA LYS A 791 -48.67 14.09 -4.50
C LYS A 791 -49.03 14.39 -5.97
N LYS A 792 -48.89 13.40 -6.86
CA LYS A 792 -49.35 13.44 -8.25
C LYS A 792 -50.33 12.30 -8.51
N ASP A 793 -51.43 12.61 -9.19
CA ASP A 793 -52.63 11.74 -9.36
C ASP A 793 -52.42 10.46 -10.21
N HIS A 794 -51.17 10.09 -10.52
CA HIS A 794 -50.81 9.03 -11.46
C HIS A 794 -49.83 7.99 -10.90
N LEU A 795 -49.35 8.17 -9.66
CA LEU A 795 -48.45 7.23 -9.02
C LEU A 795 -49.17 5.90 -8.74
N LYS A 796 -48.79 4.83 -9.45
CA LYS A 796 -49.35 3.47 -9.34
C LYS A 796 -48.52 2.57 -8.42
N ARG A 797 -47.21 2.80 -8.33
CA ARG A 797 -46.27 2.03 -7.50
C ARG A 797 -45.42 2.97 -6.65
N LEU A 798 -45.32 2.69 -5.36
CA LEU A 798 -44.38 3.33 -4.45
C LEU A 798 -43.62 2.25 -3.66
N THR A 799 -42.30 2.30 -3.72
CA THR A 799 -41.43 1.50 -2.87
C THR A 799 -40.69 2.44 -1.92
N ILE A 800 -40.60 2.10 -0.63
CA ILE A 800 -39.80 2.85 0.36
C ILE A 800 -38.89 1.87 1.10
N PHE A 801 -37.58 2.12 1.02
CA PHE A 801 -36.56 1.39 1.75
C PHE A 801 -35.93 2.24 2.86
N HIS A 802 -35.55 1.57 3.96
CA HIS A 802 -34.79 2.08 5.11
C HIS A 802 -35.49 3.08 6.05
N THR A 803 -36.45 3.88 5.59
CA THR A 803 -37.07 4.89 6.48
C THR A 803 -38.06 4.25 7.47
N PRO A 804 -37.93 4.50 8.79
CA PRO A 804 -39.02 4.27 9.74
C PRO A 804 -40.10 5.35 9.54
N LEU A 805 -41.05 5.09 8.64
CA LEU A 805 -42.08 6.06 8.28
C LEU A 805 -43.18 6.15 9.36
N GLU A 806 -43.32 7.33 9.98
CA GLU A 806 -44.39 7.61 10.95
C GLU A 806 -45.78 7.42 10.33
N ALA A 807 -46.70 6.82 11.10
CA ALA A 807 -48.03 6.47 10.61
C ALA A 807 -48.82 7.66 10.03
N ASP A 808 -48.68 8.85 10.63
CA ASP A 808 -49.30 10.09 10.14
C ASP A 808 -48.73 10.54 8.79
N LYS A 809 -47.40 10.44 8.58
CA LYS A 809 -46.75 10.74 7.30
C LYS A 809 -47.20 9.76 6.21
N LEU A 810 -47.30 8.47 6.53
CA LEU A 810 -47.85 7.47 5.62
C LEU A 810 -49.33 7.74 5.30
N ALA A 811 -50.15 8.04 6.31
CA ALA A 811 -51.56 8.36 6.12
C ALA A 811 -51.77 9.67 5.33
N GLU A 812 -50.90 10.69 5.47
CA GLU A 812 -50.92 11.88 4.62
C GLU A 812 -50.54 11.52 3.17
N LEU A 813 -49.48 10.73 2.97
CA LEU A 813 -49.03 10.27 1.66
C LEU A 813 -50.14 9.51 0.93
N LEU A 814 -50.76 8.53 1.57
CA LEU A 814 -51.83 7.71 0.98
C LEU A 814 -53.05 8.55 0.60
N ARG A 815 -53.44 9.53 1.44
CA ARG A 815 -54.49 10.51 1.12
C ARG A 815 -54.16 11.39 -0.08
N CYS A 816 -52.89 11.53 -0.46
CA CYS A 816 -52.42 12.29 -1.61
C CYS A 816 -52.12 11.43 -2.85
N THR A 817 -52.30 10.11 -2.79
CA THR A 817 -52.04 9.17 -3.89
C THR A 817 -53.20 8.21 -4.12
N PRO A 818 -54.39 8.69 -4.53
CA PRO A 818 -55.59 7.86 -4.65
C PRO A 818 -55.52 6.77 -5.76
N VAL A 819 -54.49 6.78 -6.60
CA VAL A 819 -54.26 5.82 -7.70
C VAL A 819 -53.15 4.80 -7.37
N LEU A 820 -52.62 4.82 -6.13
CA LEU A 820 -51.55 3.94 -5.69
C LEU A 820 -52.01 2.48 -5.61
N SER A 821 -51.67 1.68 -6.61
CA SER A 821 -52.03 0.25 -6.68
C SER A 821 -51.09 -0.67 -5.89
N HIS A 822 -49.85 -0.23 -5.64
CA HIS A 822 -48.82 -1.04 -4.99
C HIS A 822 -47.96 -0.18 -4.06
N LEU A 823 -47.96 -0.51 -2.77
CA LEU A 823 -47.05 0.03 -1.78
C LEU A 823 -46.17 -1.09 -1.25
N GLN A 824 -44.85 -0.90 -1.31
CA GLN A 824 -43.87 -1.82 -0.74
C GLN A 824 -42.99 -1.07 0.27
N LEU A 825 -42.99 -1.53 1.51
CA LEU A 825 -42.14 -1.00 2.59
C LEU A 825 -41.12 -2.08 2.99
N GLY A 826 -39.85 -1.71 3.22
CA GLY A 826 -38.84 -2.69 3.64
C GLY A 826 -37.51 -2.12 4.10
N TYR A 827 -36.66 -3.01 4.61
CA TYR A 827 -35.26 -2.73 4.94
C TYR A 827 -34.37 -3.59 4.05
N LYS A 828 -33.40 -2.98 3.35
CA LYS A 828 -32.50 -3.66 2.40
C LYS A 828 -31.26 -4.25 3.10
N ASP A 829 -31.42 -4.79 4.31
CA ASP A 829 -30.33 -5.53 4.99
C ASP A 829 -30.23 -6.93 4.38
N GLU A 830 -29.44 -7.05 3.31
CA GLU A 830 -29.18 -8.31 2.61
C GLU A 830 -28.45 -9.37 3.47
N ARG A 831 -28.05 -9.07 4.72
CA ARG A 831 -27.03 -9.87 5.43
C ARG A 831 -27.42 -10.41 6.79
N ARG A 832 -28.45 -9.92 7.50
CA ARG A 832 -28.76 -10.43 8.86
C ARG A 832 -30.19 -10.77 9.26
N PHE A 833 -31.25 -10.25 8.61
CA PHE A 833 -32.61 -10.68 8.94
C PHE A 833 -33.49 -10.90 7.72
N SER A 834 -33.98 -12.14 7.57
CA SER A 834 -35.06 -12.50 6.64
C SER A 834 -36.42 -12.03 7.17
N ALA A 835 -36.54 -10.73 7.50
CA ALA A 835 -37.83 -10.12 7.79
C ALA A 835 -38.67 -10.13 6.49
N PRO A 836 -39.93 -10.61 6.52
CA PRO A 836 -40.75 -10.65 5.33
C PRO A 836 -41.02 -9.24 4.82
N ILE A 837 -40.80 -9.01 3.53
CA ILE A 837 -41.23 -7.79 2.85
C ILE A 837 -42.75 -7.73 2.96
N LEU A 838 -43.27 -6.74 3.70
CA LEU A 838 -44.71 -6.50 3.82
C LEU A 838 -45.21 -5.80 2.56
N GLY A 839 -45.37 -6.58 1.50
CA GLY A 839 -46.19 -6.21 0.34
C GLY A 839 -47.66 -6.29 0.72
N ILE A 840 -48.22 -5.19 1.21
CA ILE A 840 -49.63 -5.09 1.63
C ILE A 840 -50.41 -4.45 0.47
N GLU A 841 -51.47 -5.12 -0.01
CA GLU A 841 -52.37 -4.50 -0.98
C GLU A 841 -53.09 -3.31 -0.34
N LEU A 842 -53.21 -2.19 -1.06
CA LEU A 842 -53.64 -0.92 -0.48
C LEU A 842 -55.04 -0.98 0.18
N GLN A 843 -55.90 -1.89 -0.32
CA GLN A 843 -57.24 -2.09 0.22
C GLN A 843 -57.24 -2.58 1.68
N ASP A 844 -56.20 -3.27 2.14
CA ASP A 844 -56.14 -3.74 3.53
C ASP A 844 -55.65 -2.64 4.49
N ILE A 845 -54.72 -1.79 4.05
CA ILE A 845 -54.33 -0.58 4.82
C ILE A 845 -55.51 0.39 4.96
N ILE A 846 -56.32 0.55 3.90
CA ILE A 846 -57.51 1.41 3.92
C ILE A 846 -58.57 0.87 4.90
N LYS A 847 -58.75 -0.46 5.01
CA LYS A 847 -59.64 -1.06 6.02
C LYS A 847 -59.16 -0.78 7.45
N MET A 848 -57.85 -0.72 7.68
CA MET A 848 -57.24 -0.46 9.00
C MET A 848 -57.19 1.02 9.39
N THR A 849 -57.44 1.95 8.46
CA THR A 849 -57.33 3.41 8.69
C THR A 849 -58.66 4.15 8.65
N ALA A 850 -59.79 3.42 8.65
CA ALA A 850 -61.11 4.00 8.86
C ALA A 850 -61.25 4.56 10.30
N PRO A 851 -61.88 5.74 10.48
CA PRO A 851 -61.90 6.44 11.78
C PRO A 851 -62.74 5.76 12.88
N GLU A 852 -63.43 4.66 12.58
CA GLU A 852 -64.25 3.92 13.55
C GLU A 852 -63.48 2.82 14.31
N THR A 853 -62.20 2.58 13.97
CA THR A 853 -61.37 1.49 14.55
C THR A 853 -60.01 1.96 15.10
N LEU A 854 -59.94 3.17 15.66
CA LEU A 854 -58.79 3.66 16.43
C LEU A 854 -59.12 3.74 17.92
N SER A 855 -58.89 2.63 18.63
CA SER A 855 -58.98 2.47 20.08
C SER A 855 -57.94 1.48 20.60
#